data_AF-A9VDW1-F1
#
_entry.id   AF-A9VDW1-F1
#
_cell.length_a   1.000
_cell.length_b   1.000
_cell.length_c   1.000
_cell.angle_alpha   90.00
_cell.angle_beta   90.00
_cell.angle_gamma   90.00
#
_symmetry.space_group_name_H-M   'P 1'
#
loop_
_entity.id
_entity.type
_entity.pdbx_description
1 polymer ?
#
loop_
_entity_poly.entity_id
_entity_poly.type
_entity_poly.pdbx_seq_one_letter_code
_entity_poly.pdbx_strand_id
1 'polypeptide(L)'
;MRMLVNGACKTCVPMCVGRAPQGRLPTSLPCSSSPPVARQASSSRLVSLSLSLSLSLSLSLSLSLSLSLSLSCSSVKIRERALRNTCHTMSRTLPHVLVTLKAEPVLHLQINNTGQTLWQQQQQQQSTPRPSNMGLLDTGSHRPGRPNGEQAEAMRRKSSMSYAIDLSASSASRLTSTRPTTLRFQNIRWTVKTSSGDKELLHGITGEVKPGEVLAIMGPSGAGKTSLIQMLCGRERHDELPDSGITLNGHPLDKRQRRRISYVMQNDVLLSNLTVYETLKYAALLRLPGHYTHQEKMQCVEDVIDALGLRHATETIIGNNVRRGVSGGEKKRVNIGVELMADPAVMILDEPTSGLDSSTALHLIGLLRKLATNQQRTIVASLHQPSSQLFAHMDKLLLLAKGDVAYFGPANAATAYFRQANMPCPPEFNPSDYFLDVLTDPERRQRAVDFYNSKQFVPPKAGKEISGPRILDLDASLSESSLDSAPAPVTSASLPLPLGGGDGNDDELAGDRWPIGWWAQTKILMSRSFKQSKGEFWTWINFCQGVVISVVVAALWWQTPERESRLQDRVGYSFFGLVYWSFQMLFLATQVFPSERDVLTKERASGSYRLSAYVVAKSISELPLLVALPTFFFVVTYWSVGLEGGYRALFAWMILLLCSFTTSSIGLFLGASVLNGKRAATAATVFMLTSMLLGGFYVQYPPPGLEWAKYLSLIKYGYHSLLALELDQSDLFFTCDVESSAYDACNDPLTRAQGIPARDVLAQYDVDDRVWLNVIALILFALFFRIAAYLSLKYLLFRHSS
;
A
#
# COMPACT_ATOMS: atom_id res chain seq x y z
N MET A 1 1.52 51.14 22.40
CA MET A 1 0.87 52.44 22.68
C MET A 1 0.09 52.29 23.98
N ARG A 2 0.18 53.25 24.91
CA ARG A 2 -0.36 53.26 26.29
C ARG A 2 0.26 52.25 27.30
N MET A 3 1.19 52.77 28.10
CA MET A 3 1.46 52.37 29.50
C MET A 3 0.40 52.94 30.46
N LEU A 4 0.35 52.42 31.69
CA LEU A 4 0.11 53.06 33.01
C LEU A 4 0.29 51.94 34.07
N VAL A 5 1.38 51.83 34.85
CA VAL A 5 1.91 52.64 35.98
C VAL A 5 1.22 52.38 37.34
N ASN A 6 1.97 51.69 38.22
CA ASN A 6 2.10 51.73 39.69
C ASN A 6 0.89 51.93 40.63
N GLY A 7 0.84 51.13 41.71
CA GLY A 7 -0.02 51.36 42.89
C GLY A 7 0.32 50.46 44.09
N ALA A 8 0.87 51.04 45.16
CA ALA A 8 1.53 50.36 46.27
C ALA A 8 0.66 49.54 47.25
N CYS A 9 1.28 48.48 47.79
CA CYS A 9 1.41 48.10 49.21
C CYS A 9 0.30 48.49 50.23
N LYS A 10 -0.21 47.50 50.98
CA LYS A 10 -0.64 47.67 52.38
C LYS A 10 -0.56 46.37 53.19
N THR A 11 0.00 46.47 54.39
CA THR A 11 0.21 45.43 55.41
C THR A 11 -1.03 45.15 56.26
N CYS A 12 -1.13 43.94 56.83
CA CYS A 12 -1.88 43.67 58.07
C CYS A 12 -1.43 42.36 58.76
N VAL A 13 -0.72 42.49 59.89
CA VAL A 13 -0.54 41.49 60.97
C VAL A 13 -0.47 42.30 62.28
N PRO A 14 -1.29 42.00 63.30
CA PRO A 14 -0.80 41.45 64.58
C PRO A 14 -1.71 40.30 65.11
N MET A 15 -1.40 39.36 66.02
CA MET A 15 -0.36 39.07 67.06
C MET A 15 -1.08 38.78 68.42
N CYS A 16 -0.43 38.07 69.36
CA CYS A 16 -0.77 37.88 70.81
C CYS A 16 -1.86 36.79 71.13
N VAL A 17 -1.85 35.92 72.17
CA VAL A 17 -1.00 35.55 73.37
C VAL A 17 -1.24 34.02 73.69
N GLY A 18 -0.43 33.18 74.36
CA GLY A 18 0.98 33.26 74.82
C GLY A 18 1.28 32.94 76.32
N ARG A 19 1.23 31.67 76.82
CA ARG A 19 1.70 31.30 78.20
C ARG A 19 2.15 29.82 78.42
N ALA A 20 3.15 29.63 79.27
CA ALA A 20 3.69 28.39 79.88
C ALA A 20 3.89 28.66 81.42
N PRO A 21 4.72 27.99 82.28
CA PRO A 21 5.61 26.80 82.14
C PRO A 21 5.73 25.84 83.40
N GLN A 22 6.77 24.96 83.43
CA GLN A 22 7.41 24.24 84.57
C GLN A 22 6.64 23.06 85.25
N GLY A 23 7.25 21.94 85.70
CA GLY A 23 8.62 21.39 85.53
C GLY A 23 9.04 20.41 86.67
N ARG A 24 9.81 19.32 86.39
CA ARG A 24 10.70 18.58 87.33
C ARG A 24 11.47 17.40 86.70
N LEU A 25 12.67 17.14 87.23
CA LEU A 25 13.59 15.97 87.09
C LEU A 25 13.89 15.48 88.55
N PRO A 26 14.59 14.34 88.87
CA PRO A 26 15.64 13.65 88.08
C PRO A 26 15.75 12.09 88.16
N THR A 27 16.79 11.54 87.48
CA THR A 27 17.59 10.30 87.73
C THR A 27 16.95 8.89 87.82
N SER A 28 17.25 7.99 86.86
CA SER A 28 18.27 6.90 86.99
C SER A 28 18.27 5.89 85.81
N LEU A 29 19.45 5.41 85.41
CA LEU A 29 19.75 4.34 84.41
C LEU A 29 20.05 2.98 85.11
N PRO A 30 20.29 1.81 84.45
CA PRO A 30 20.29 1.43 83.02
C PRO A 30 19.59 0.06 82.65
N CYS A 31 19.76 -0.37 81.38
CA CYS A 31 19.87 -1.76 80.85
C CYS A 31 18.67 -2.58 80.29
N SER A 32 18.67 -2.65 78.94
CA SER A 32 18.68 -3.87 78.09
C SER A 32 17.40 -4.69 77.73
N SER A 33 17.38 -5.09 76.44
CA SER A 33 16.64 -6.18 75.76
C SER A 33 15.23 -5.92 75.15
N SER A 34 15.02 -6.60 74.01
CA SER A 34 13.96 -6.61 72.99
C SER A 34 12.59 -7.19 73.48
N PRO A 35 11.46 -7.32 72.70
CA PRO A 35 11.25 -7.46 71.23
C PRO A 35 9.98 -6.66 70.71
N PRO A 36 9.16 -7.02 69.67
CA PRO A 36 9.21 -8.08 68.63
C PRO A 36 8.89 -7.65 67.16
N VAL A 37 8.91 -8.67 66.28
CA VAL A 37 8.72 -8.63 64.81
C VAL A 37 7.24 -8.61 64.38
N ALA A 38 6.91 -7.92 63.27
CA ALA A 38 5.64 -8.10 62.56
C ALA A 38 5.71 -7.95 61.01
N ARG A 39 5.47 -9.08 60.32
CA ARG A 39 4.84 -9.25 58.99
C ARG A 39 5.43 -8.53 57.75
N GLN A 40 6.13 -9.31 56.92
CA GLN A 40 6.39 -8.99 55.50
C GLN A 40 6.00 -10.19 54.62
N ALA A 41 4.80 -10.18 54.04
CA ALA A 41 4.26 -11.30 53.24
C ALA A 41 3.17 -10.88 52.23
N SER A 42 3.54 -10.19 51.15
CA SER A 42 2.62 -9.92 50.03
C SER A 42 3.28 -9.69 48.65
N SER A 43 4.59 -9.37 48.59
CA SER A 43 5.28 -9.02 47.34
C SER A 43 5.72 -10.19 46.45
N SER A 44 5.86 -11.41 46.99
CA SER A 44 6.52 -12.51 46.30
C SER A 44 5.74 -13.12 45.12
N ARG A 45 4.40 -13.08 45.13
CA ARG A 45 3.55 -13.72 44.09
C ARG A 45 3.43 -12.93 42.79
N LEU A 46 3.59 -11.60 42.84
CA LEU A 46 3.58 -10.76 41.62
C LEU A 46 4.89 -10.90 40.85
N VAL A 47 6.03 -10.94 41.56
CA VAL A 47 7.37 -11.12 40.99
C VAL A 47 7.48 -12.44 40.22
N SER A 48 6.95 -13.55 40.76
CA SER A 48 6.95 -14.85 40.07
C SER A 48 6.13 -14.86 38.77
N LEU A 49 5.01 -14.12 38.72
CA LEU A 49 4.18 -14.03 37.51
C LEU A 49 4.88 -13.20 36.42
N SER A 50 5.51 -12.07 36.78
CA SER A 50 6.30 -11.29 35.82
C SER A 50 7.52 -12.05 35.29
N LEU A 51 8.20 -12.83 36.13
CA LEU A 51 9.32 -13.69 35.72
C LEU A 51 8.88 -14.83 34.79
N SER A 52 7.70 -15.41 35.01
CA SER A 52 7.17 -16.45 34.11
C SER A 52 6.83 -15.90 32.73
N LEU A 53 6.26 -14.69 32.63
CA LEU A 53 6.05 -14.02 31.34
C LEU A 53 7.37 -13.64 30.69
N SER A 54 8.34 -13.08 31.42
CA SER A 54 9.62 -12.65 30.83
C SER A 54 10.45 -13.84 30.32
N LEU A 55 10.43 -14.99 31.00
CA LEU A 55 11.06 -16.22 30.47
C LEU A 55 10.32 -16.74 29.23
N SER A 56 8.98 -16.70 29.20
CA SER A 56 8.23 -17.14 28.01
C SER A 56 8.52 -16.27 26.78
N LEU A 57 8.64 -14.94 26.96
CA LEU A 57 9.07 -14.04 25.91
C LEU A 57 10.53 -14.26 25.52
N SER A 58 11.46 -14.41 26.47
CA SER A 58 12.89 -14.60 26.15
C SER A 58 13.16 -15.92 25.40
N LEU A 59 12.45 -17.00 25.72
CA LEU A 59 12.49 -18.25 24.94
C LEU A 59 11.88 -18.07 23.53
N SER A 60 10.77 -17.34 23.39
CA SER A 60 10.21 -17.06 22.06
C SER A 60 11.14 -16.20 21.20
N LEU A 61 11.81 -15.21 21.82
CA LEU A 61 12.78 -14.34 21.17
C LEU A 61 14.08 -15.08 20.82
N SER A 62 14.59 -15.96 21.68
CA SER A 62 15.80 -16.75 21.39
C SER A 62 15.58 -17.78 20.28
N LEU A 63 14.40 -18.42 20.20
CA LEU A 63 14.01 -19.22 19.02
C LEU A 63 13.89 -18.35 17.76
N SER A 64 13.34 -17.14 17.86
CA SER A 64 13.24 -16.24 16.71
C SER A 64 14.61 -15.73 16.22
N LEU A 65 15.55 -15.42 17.13
CA LEU A 65 16.91 -15.01 16.79
C LEU A 65 17.72 -16.16 16.19
N SER A 66 17.62 -17.37 16.74
CA SER A 66 18.34 -18.54 16.21
C SER A 66 17.83 -18.97 14.83
N LEU A 67 16.52 -18.93 14.56
CA LEU A 67 16.00 -19.05 13.18
C LEU A 67 16.51 -17.92 12.27
N SER A 68 16.52 -16.67 12.73
CA SER A 68 16.97 -15.53 11.92
C SER A 68 18.47 -15.60 11.59
N LEU A 69 19.31 -16.01 12.54
CA LEU A 69 20.75 -16.21 12.35
C LEU A 69 21.04 -17.38 11.40
N SER A 70 20.30 -18.50 11.53
CA SER A 70 20.42 -19.65 10.64
C SER A 70 20.05 -19.33 9.19
N LEU A 71 18.95 -18.58 8.99
CA LEU A 71 18.54 -18.07 7.68
C LEU A 71 19.53 -17.05 7.09
N SER A 72 20.14 -16.21 7.93
CA SER A 72 21.16 -15.25 7.50
C SER A 72 22.45 -15.95 7.04
N CYS A 73 22.92 -16.94 7.80
CA CYS A 73 24.15 -17.67 7.50
C CYS A 73 24.08 -18.47 6.19
N SER A 74 22.92 -19.04 5.85
CA SER A 74 22.68 -19.67 4.55
C SER A 74 22.74 -18.69 3.37
N SER A 75 22.34 -17.43 3.58
CA SER A 75 22.37 -16.40 2.53
C SER A 75 23.75 -15.77 2.32
N VAL A 76 24.62 -15.75 3.34
CA VAL A 76 26.00 -15.22 3.24
C VAL A 76 26.88 -16.12 2.37
N LYS A 77 26.81 -17.46 2.54
CA LYS A 77 27.57 -18.43 1.72
C LYS A 77 27.26 -18.37 0.22
N ILE A 78 26.05 -17.94 -0.16
CA ILE A 78 25.67 -17.73 -1.57
C ILE A 78 26.28 -16.41 -2.10
N ARG A 79 26.39 -15.38 -1.26
CA ARG A 79 26.89 -14.05 -1.64
C ARG A 79 28.43 -13.96 -1.72
N GLU A 80 29.16 -14.77 -0.94
CA GLU A 80 30.62 -14.89 -1.05
C GLU A 80 31.10 -15.36 -2.43
N ARG A 81 30.31 -16.16 -3.15
CA ARG A 81 30.63 -16.58 -4.53
C ARG A 81 30.46 -15.44 -5.54
N ALA A 82 29.55 -14.50 -5.29
CA ALA A 82 29.35 -13.32 -6.15
C ALA A 82 30.43 -12.25 -5.95
N LEU A 83 30.82 -11.99 -4.69
CA LEU A 83 31.87 -11.02 -4.34
C LEU A 83 33.26 -11.39 -4.88
N ARG A 84 33.60 -12.69 -4.87
CA ARG A 84 34.87 -13.20 -5.42
C ARG A 84 35.03 -12.90 -6.91
N ASN A 85 33.93 -12.92 -7.67
CA ASN A 85 33.93 -12.61 -9.10
C ASN A 85 33.96 -11.10 -9.39
N THR A 86 33.40 -10.25 -8.51
CA THR A 86 33.39 -8.79 -8.69
C THR A 86 34.72 -8.12 -8.32
N CYS A 87 35.44 -8.62 -7.31
CA CYS A 87 36.80 -8.15 -7.00
C CYS A 87 37.77 -8.36 -8.18
N HIS A 88 37.64 -9.48 -8.90
CA HIS A 88 38.45 -9.75 -10.10
C HIS A 88 38.17 -8.80 -11.26
N THR A 89 36.98 -8.17 -11.31
CA THR A 89 36.64 -7.17 -12.34
C THR A 89 37.10 -5.77 -11.96
N MET A 90 36.93 -5.33 -10.70
CA MET A 90 37.38 -3.99 -10.27
C MET A 90 38.92 -3.83 -10.30
N SER A 91 39.67 -4.90 -10.03
CA SER A 91 41.14 -4.89 -10.09
C SER A 91 41.70 -4.55 -11.49
N ARG A 92 40.91 -4.75 -12.56
CA ARG A 92 41.34 -4.47 -13.95
C ARG A 92 40.92 -3.11 -14.50
N THR A 93 40.09 -2.34 -13.79
CA THR A 93 39.54 -1.06 -14.30
C THR A 93 40.11 0.20 -13.63
N LEU A 94 40.82 0.07 -12.49
CA LEU A 94 41.39 1.22 -11.79
C LEU A 94 42.49 2.03 -12.54
N PRO A 95 43.33 1.46 -13.44
CA PRO A 95 44.40 2.23 -14.08
C PRO A 95 43.94 3.33 -15.05
N HIS A 96 42.72 3.26 -15.59
CA HIS A 96 42.28 4.13 -16.69
C HIS A 96 41.50 5.38 -16.26
N VAL A 97 41.05 5.48 -15.00
CA VAL A 97 40.22 6.61 -14.53
C VAL A 97 41.04 7.71 -13.85
N LEU A 98 42.30 7.44 -13.49
CA LEU A 98 43.15 8.36 -12.72
C LEU A 98 43.91 9.42 -13.54
N VAL A 99 43.70 9.49 -14.86
CA VAL A 99 44.46 10.38 -15.77
C VAL A 99 43.67 11.63 -16.20
N THR A 100 42.35 11.69 -15.98
CA THR A 100 41.46 12.72 -16.58
C THR A 100 40.94 13.81 -15.62
N LEU A 101 41.58 14.03 -14.46
CA LEU A 101 41.20 15.08 -13.51
C LEU A 101 42.38 15.96 -13.09
N LYS A 102 42.82 16.88 -13.97
CA LYS A 102 43.78 17.94 -13.63
C LYS A 102 43.71 19.19 -14.54
N ALA A 103 42.55 19.86 -14.55
CA ALA A 103 42.23 21.20 -15.10
C ALA A 103 40.77 21.49 -14.66
N GLU A 104 40.26 22.68 -14.34
CA GLU A 104 40.74 24.08 -14.38
C GLU A 104 39.97 24.92 -13.30
N PRO A 105 40.14 26.27 -13.15
CA PRO A 105 39.85 26.98 -11.89
C PRO A 105 38.47 27.70 -11.78
N VAL A 106 38.31 28.34 -10.62
CA VAL A 106 37.17 29.16 -10.16
C VAL A 106 36.98 30.46 -10.97
N LEU A 107 35.73 30.83 -11.25
CA LEU A 107 35.35 32.23 -11.50
C LEU A 107 33.96 32.56 -10.92
N HIS A 108 33.86 33.67 -10.19
CA HIS A 108 32.59 34.28 -9.78
C HIS A 108 31.91 34.97 -10.97
N LEU A 109 30.56 35.01 -11.03
CA LEU A 109 29.81 36.26 -11.26
C LEU A 109 28.29 36.14 -11.09
N GLN A 110 27.75 37.14 -10.37
CA GLN A 110 26.41 37.75 -10.38
C GLN A 110 25.12 36.92 -10.56
N ILE A 111 24.26 37.06 -9.53
CA ILE A 111 22.81 36.90 -9.57
C ILE A 111 22.20 37.96 -10.50
N ASN A 112 21.24 37.58 -11.34
CA ASN A 112 20.18 38.50 -11.77
C ASN A 112 18.85 37.78 -12.03
N ASN A 113 17.75 38.46 -11.74
CA ASN A 113 16.39 37.91 -11.84
C ASN A 113 15.91 37.81 -13.28
N THR A 114 15.30 36.69 -13.67
CA THR A 114 14.03 36.63 -14.42
C THR A 114 13.50 35.20 -14.46
N GLY A 115 12.35 34.96 -13.84
CA GLY A 115 11.59 33.72 -14.03
C GLY A 115 10.48 33.90 -15.07
N GLN A 116 9.95 32.79 -15.57
CA GLN A 116 8.81 32.69 -16.50
C GLN A 116 9.04 33.22 -17.94
N THR A 117 9.42 32.34 -18.86
CA THR A 117 8.89 32.19 -20.26
C THR A 117 9.69 31.14 -21.06
N LEU A 118 9.72 29.88 -20.64
CA LEU A 118 10.43 28.80 -21.39
C LEU A 118 9.60 27.53 -21.66
N TRP A 119 8.36 27.45 -21.16
CA TRP A 119 7.47 26.30 -21.42
C TRP A 119 6.52 26.49 -22.62
N GLN A 120 6.41 27.70 -23.18
CA GLN A 120 5.53 27.97 -24.33
C GLN A 120 6.23 27.85 -25.70
N GLN A 121 7.56 27.88 -25.76
CA GLN A 121 8.29 27.91 -27.04
C GLN A 121 8.54 26.52 -27.65
N GLN A 122 8.31 25.43 -26.90
CA GLN A 122 8.60 24.06 -27.34
C GLN A 122 7.39 23.29 -27.88
N GLN A 123 6.18 23.88 -27.87
CA GLN A 123 4.96 23.26 -28.41
C GLN A 123 4.51 23.81 -29.78
N GLN A 124 5.24 24.76 -30.37
CA GLN A 124 4.81 25.49 -31.57
C GLN A 124 5.62 25.18 -32.85
N GLN A 125 6.38 24.07 -32.87
CA GLN A 125 7.20 23.63 -34.02
C GLN A 125 6.71 22.35 -34.73
N GLN A 126 5.51 21.84 -34.42
CA GLN A 126 4.92 20.67 -35.10
C GLN A 126 3.54 20.95 -35.71
N SER A 127 3.41 21.99 -36.53
CA SER A 127 2.30 22.14 -37.48
C SER A 127 2.56 23.23 -38.52
N THR A 128 2.94 22.84 -39.75
CA THR A 128 2.47 23.44 -41.02
C THR A 128 3.09 22.67 -42.22
N PRO A 129 2.33 22.45 -43.32
CA PRO A 129 2.83 21.75 -44.50
C PRO A 129 3.56 22.70 -45.47
N ARG A 130 4.43 22.16 -46.33
CA ARG A 130 4.97 22.87 -47.50
C ARG A 130 4.93 22.01 -48.77
N PRO A 131 4.87 22.63 -49.95
CA PRO A 131 4.14 22.07 -51.10
C PRO A 131 5.01 21.30 -52.09
N SER A 132 4.33 20.56 -52.95
CA SER A 132 4.86 19.96 -54.18
C SER A 132 5.39 21.00 -55.16
N ASN A 133 6.55 20.73 -55.77
CA ASN A 133 6.89 21.26 -57.09
C ASN A 133 7.84 20.30 -57.85
N MET A 134 7.98 20.52 -59.16
CA MET A 134 8.22 19.49 -60.18
C MET A 134 9.55 19.66 -60.93
N GLY A 135 10.13 18.54 -61.41
CA GLY A 135 11.30 18.50 -62.30
C GLY A 135 12.65 18.34 -61.58
N LEU A 136 13.69 17.74 -62.17
CA LEU A 136 13.79 16.99 -63.44
C LEU A 136 15.02 16.04 -63.34
N LEU A 137 14.93 14.85 -63.99
CA LEU A 137 16.02 13.94 -64.42
C LEU A 137 17.42 14.01 -63.75
N ASP A 138 17.91 12.87 -63.23
CA ASP A 138 18.83 12.02 -64.02
C ASP A 138 18.89 10.56 -63.51
N THR A 139 19.60 9.70 -64.23
CA THR A 139 19.54 8.24 -64.22
C THR A 139 20.63 7.58 -63.37
N GLY A 140 20.30 6.47 -62.69
CA GLY A 140 21.26 5.71 -61.88
C GLY A 140 20.72 4.35 -61.42
N SER A 141 21.22 3.27 -62.02
CA SER A 141 20.77 1.89 -61.77
C SER A 141 21.21 1.35 -60.40
N HIS A 142 20.25 0.88 -59.58
CA HIS A 142 20.46 -0.30 -58.71
C HIS A 142 19.13 -1.00 -58.37
N ARG A 143 19.00 -2.28 -58.73
CA ARG A 143 17.90 -3.17 -58.27
C ARG A 143 18.26 -3.80 -56.91
N PRO A 144 17.39 -3.75 -55.89
CA PRO A 144 17.48 -4.69 -54.76
C PRO A 144 16.93 -6.06 -55.17
N GLY A 145 17.64 -7.13 -54.82
CA GLY A 145 17.30 -8.50 -55.20
C GLY A 145 16.11 -9.09 -54.43
N ARG A 146 15.45 -10.08 -55.02
CA ARG A 146 14.46 -10.94 -54.33
C ARG A 146 15.17 -11.77 -53.24
N PRO A 147 14.57 -11.97 -52.04
CA PRO A 147 15.14 -12.87 -51.04
C PRO A 147 15.02 -14.34 -51.47
N ASN A 148 16.03 -15.15 -51.11
CA ASN A 148 16.10 -16.57 -51.46
C ASN A 148 15.06 -17.41 -50.72
N GLY A 149 14.69 -18.56 -51.31
CA GLY A 149 13.62 -19.45 -50.81
C GLY A 149 13.77 -19.88 -49.35
N GLU A 150 15.00 -20.17 -48.89
CA GLU A 150 15.26 -20.54 -47.49
C GLU A 150 14.88 -19.44 -46.48
N GLN A 151 14.98 -18.16 -46.85
CA GLN A 151 14.58 -17.06 -45.96
C GLN A 151 13.06 -16.92 -45.90
N ALA A 152 12.34 -17.18 -46.99
CA ALA A 152 10.88 -17.25 -46.99
C ALA A 152 10.37 -18.46 -46.19
N GLU A 153 11.08 -19.58 -46.24
CA GLU A 153 10.72 -20.81 -45.51
C GLU A 153 11.07 -20.73 -44.02
N ALA A 154 12.19 -20.10 -43.65
CA ALA A 154 12.50 -19.73 -42.27
C ALA A 154 11.50 -18.72 -41.69
N MET A 155 10.98 -17.78 -42.51
CA MET A 155 9.95 -16.83 -42.09
C MET A 155 8.58 -17.51 -41.94
N ARG A 156 8.23 -18.49 -42.80
CA ARG A 156 7.07 -19.38 -42.58
C ARG A 156 7.20 -20.22 -41.30
N ARG A 157 8.36 -20.81 -41.03
CA ARG A 157 8.61 -21.59 -39.79
C ARG A 157 8.56 -20.74 -38.51
N LYS A 158 8.87 -19.44 -38.58
CA LYS A 158 8.65 -18.51 -37.46
C LYS A 158 7.19 -18.07 -37.29
N SER A 159 6.39 -18.10 -38.34
CA SER A 159 4.94 -17.83 -38.29
C SER A 159 4.12 -19.00 -37.73
N SER A 160 4.63 -20.24 -37.84
CA SER A 160 3.94 -21.44 -37.37
C SER A 160 4.13 -21.76 -35.88
N MET A 161 4.94 -21.01 -35.13
CA MET A 161 5.08 -21.20 -33.68
C MET A 161 3.94 -20.52 -32.91
N SER A 162 2.72 -20.91 -33.26
CA SER A 162 1.53 -20.64 -32.45
C SER A 162 1.74 -21.32 -31.11
N TYR A 163 1.93 -20.53 -30.04
CA TYR A 163 1.77 -21.01 -28.68
C TYR A 163 0.29 -21.32 -28.47
N ALA A 164 -0.11 -22.52 -28.90
CA ALA A 164 -1.39 -23.12 -28.58
C ALA A 164 -1.42 -23.46 -27.08
N ILE A 165 -1.57 -22.43 -26.25
CA ILE A 165 -2.05 -22.59 -24.89
C ILE A 165 -3.54 -22.94 -25.01
N ASP A 166 -3.79 -24.22 -25.25
CA ASP A 166 -4.93 -24.86 -24.64
C ASP A 166 -4.73 -24.74 -23.13
N LEU A 167 -5.54 -23.89 -22.49
CA LEU A 167 -5.85 -24.14 -21.09
C LEU A 167 -6.53 -25.51 -21.11
N SER A 168 -5.80 -26.54 -20.66
CA SER A 168 -6.35 -27.89 -20.63
C SER A 168 -7.70 -27.85 -19.94
N ALA A 169 -8.67 -28.63 -20.44
CA ALA A 169 -9.99 -28.69 -19.83
C ALA A 169 -9.93 -29.13 -18.35
N SER A 170 -8.79 -29.62 -17.85
CA SER A 170 -8.52 -29.95 -16.44
C SER A 170 -8.00 -28.79 -15.57
N SER A 171 -7.49 -27.71 -16.17
CA SER A 171 -7.02 -26.50 -15.47
C SER A 171 -8.14 -25.44 -15.39
N ALA A 172 -8.78 -25.16 -16.54
CA ALA A 172 -9.88 -24.20 -16.62
C ALA A 172 -11.13 -24.64 -15.83
N SER A 173 -11.28 -25.94 -15.56
CA SER A 173 -12.41 -26.53 -14.82
C SER A 173 -12.28 -26.47 -13.29
N ARG A 174 -11.22 -25.86 -12.74
CA ARG A 174 -11.06 -25.72 -11.27
C ARG A 174 -11.48 -24.35 -10.72
N LEU A 175 -11.80 -23.39 -11.60
CA LEU A 175 -12.45 -22.12 -11.26
C LEU A 175 -13.99 -22.22 -11.44
N THR A 176 -14.57 -23.40 -11.19
CA THR A 176 -15.95 -23.74 -11.58
C THR A 176 -16.96 -23.52 -10.46
N SER A 177 -16.97 -22.31 -9.89
CA SER A 177 -18.06 -21.87 -8.98
C SER A 177 -18.74 -20.56 -9.44
N THR A 178 -18.30 -19.95 -10.54
CA THR A 178 -18.95 -18.76 -11.10
C THR A 178 -20.28 -19.08 -11.78
N ARG A 179 -21.40 -18.85 -11.06
CA ARG A 179 -22.74 -18.85 -11.66
C ARG A 179 -22.80 -17.81 -12.80
N PRO A 180 -23.28 -18.17 -14.01
CA PRO A 180 -23.49 -17.24 -15.13
C PRO A 180 -24.24 -15.98 -14.67
N THR A 181 -23.67 -14.80 -14.93
CA THR A 181 -24.21 -13.52 -14.42
C THR A 181 -24.33 -12.46 -15.51
N THR A 182 -25.56 -12.18 -15.94
CA THR A 182 -25.91 -11.06 -16.83
C THR A 182 -25.75 -9.74 -16.09
N LEU A 183 -25.01 -8.80 -16.68
CA LEU A 183 -24.92 -7.41 -16.26
C LEU A 183 -25.88 -6.57 -17.12
N ARG A 184 -26.89 -5.97 -16.51
CA ARG A 184 -27.80 -5.02 -17.17
C ARG A 184 -27.69 -3.66 -16.49
N PHE A 185 -27.72 -2.58 -17.26
CA PHE A 185 -27.72 -1.20 -16.79
C PHE A 185 -28.77 -0.39 -17.56
N GLN A 186 -29.56 0.42 -16.85
CA GLN A 186 -30.69 1.16 -17.41
C GLN A 186 -30.68 2.62 -16.95
N ASN A 187 -30.88 3.56 -17.88
CA ASN A 187 -30.96 5.00 -17.65
C ASN A 187 -29.83 5.55 -16.75
N ILE A 188 -28.58 5.10 -16.97
CA ILE A 188 -27.43 5.56 -16.16
C ILE A 188 -27.12 7.01 -16.50
N ARG A 189 -27.39 7.89 -15.53
CA ARG A 189 -27.02 9.30 -15.53
C ARG A 189 -25.97 9.57 -14.47
N TRP A 190 -25.14 10.57 -14.69
CA TRP A 190 -24.20 11.04 -13.67
C TRP A 190 -23.93 12.52 -13.84
N THR A 191 -24.14 13.29 -12.77
CA THR A 191 -23.87 14.72 -12.71
C THR A 191 -22.78 14.98 -11.68
N VAL A 192 -21.78 15.78 -12.07
CA VAL A 192 -20.68 16.20 -11.19
C VAL A 192 -20.82 17.68 -10.89
N LYS A 193 -20.78 18.04 -9.61
CA LYS A 193 -20.85 19.41 -9.14
C LYS A 193 -19.49 20.08 -9.32
N THR A 194 -19.40 21.04 -10.23
CA THR A 194 -18.18 21.82 -10.49
C THR A 194 -18.32 23.25 -9.97
N SER A 195 -17.21 23.95 -9.75
CA SER A 195 -17.21 25.37 -9.33
C SER A 195 -17.90 26.30 -10.33
N SER A 196 -18.07 25.87 -11.58
CA SER A 196 -18.80 26.53 -12.65
C SER A 196 -20.27 26.10 -12.76
N GLY A 197 -20.80 25.36 -11.78
CA GLY A 197 -22.13 24.76 -11.80
C GLY A 197 -22.11 23.24 -12.03
N ASP A 198 -23.29 22.63 -12.03
CA ASP A 198 -23.46 21.18 -12.19
C ASP A 198 -23.30 20.76 -13.66
N LYS A 199 -22.51 19.71 -13.89
CA LYS A 199 -22.22 19.19 -15.23
C LYS A 199 -22.61 17.72 -15.32
N GLU A 200 -23.63 17.42 -16.12
CA GLU A 200 -23.95 16.03 -16.49
C GLU A 200 -22.85 15.45 -17.40
N LEU A 201 -22.39 14.24 -17.08
CA LEU A 201 -21.32 13.50 -17.76
C LEU A 201 -21.82 12.28 -18.53
N LEU A 202 -22.98 11.73 -18.16
CA LEU A 202 -23.62 10.56 -18.77
C LEU A 202 -25.12 10.83 -18.91
N HIS A 203 -25.69 10.63 -20.10
CA HIS A 203 -27.04 11.05 -20.44
C HIS A 203 -28.00 9.85 -20.64
N GLY A 204 -28.23 9.05 -19.60
CA GLY A 204 -29.27 8.01 -19.59
C GLY A 204 -28.89 6.69 -20.28
N ILE A 205 -27.64 6.29 -20.16
CA ILE A 205 -27.05 5.13 -20.87
C ILE A 205 -27.74 3.82 -20.45
N THR A 206 -28.10 3.00 -21.43
CA THR A 206 -28.79 1.70 -21.23
C THR A 206 -28.11 0.58 -22.03
N GLY A 207 -28.01 -0.62 -21.47
CA GLY A 207 -27.40 -1.78 -22.13
C GLY A 207 -27.44 -3.07 -21.29
N GLU A 208 -27.04 -4.17 -21.92
CA GLU A 208 -27.02 -5.51 -21.32
C GLU A 208 -25.89 -6.38 -21.92
N VAL A 209 -25.13 -7.03 -21.04
CA VAL A 209 -24.09 -8.00 -21.38
C VAL A 209 -24.40 -9.32 -20.68
N LYS A 210 -24.46 -10.40 -21.46
CA LYS A 210 -24.82 -11.75 -21.02
C LYS A 210 -23.57 -12.57 -20.70
N PRO A 211 -23.71 -13.67 -19.95
CA PRO A 211 -22.66 -14.66 -19.79
C PRO A 211 -22.14 -15.14 -21.15
N GLY A 212 -20.81 -15.24 -21.29
CA GLY A 212 -20.19 -15.64 -22.54
C GLY A 212 -19.88 -14.51 -23.51
N GLU A 213 -20.40 -13.29 -23.29
CA GLU A 213 -20.17 -12.14 -24.18
C GLU A 213 -19.04 -11.21 -23.68
N VAL A 214 -18.30 -10.65 -24.64
CA VAL A 214 -17.37 -9.52 -24.45
C VAL A 214 -17.97 -8.24 -25.02
N LEU A 215 -18.20 -7.24 -24.17
CA LEU A 215 -18.60 -5.88 -24.54
C LEU A 215 -17.38 -4.95 -24.66
N ALA A 216 -17.19 -4.38 -25.84
CA ALA A 216 -16.32 -3.22 -26.04
C ALA A 216 -17.06 -1.91 -25.74
N ILE A 217 -16.49 -1.08 -24.87
CA ILE A 217 -16.87 0.33 -24.70
C ILE A 217 -15.85 1.19 -25.44
N MET A 218 -16.31 1.94 -26.44
CA MET A 218 -15.47 2.79 -27.28
C MET A 218 -16.05 4.20 -27.40
N GLY A 219 -15.21 5.14 -27.81
CA GLY A 219 -15.55 6.55 -27.96
C GLY A 219 -14.31 7.44 -27.83
N PRO A 220 -14.36 8.70 -28.27
CA PRO A 220 -13.24 9.63 -28.16
C PRO A 220 -12.85 9.92 -26.70
N SER A 221 -11.72 10.61 -26.52
CA SER A 221 -11.29 11.09 -25.20
C SER A 221 -12.33 12.05 -24.60
N GLY A 222 -12.64 11.90 -23.31
CA GLY A 222 -13.70 12.67 -22.65
C GLY A 222 -15.14 12.22 -22.96
N ALA A 223 -15.36 11.12 -23.69
CA ALA A 223 -16.71 10.64 -24.02
C ALA A 223 -17.49 9.95 -22.87
N GLY A 224 -16.90 9.83 -21.67
CA GLY A 224 -17.54 9.18 -20.52
C GLY A 224 -17.22 7.68 -20.32
N LYS A 225 -16.22 7.12 -21.03
CA LYS A 225 -15.85 5.69 -20.94
C LYS A 225 -15.52 5.21 -19.51
N THR A 226 -14.48 5.77 -18.91
CA THR A 226 -14.06 5.49 -17.51
C THR A 226 -15.17 5.84 -16.53
N SER A 227 -15.91 6.93 -16.79
CA SER A 227 -17.05 7.37 -15.96
C SER A 227 -18.16 6.32 -15.89
N LEU A 228 -18.57 5.77 -17.03
CA LEU A 228 -19.54 4.66 -17.07
C LEU A 228 -18.98 3.42 -16.37
N ILE A 229 -17.72 3.07 -16.61
CA ILE A 229 -17.05 1.93 -15.96
C ILE A 229 -17.04 2.07 -14.43
N GLN A 230 -16.74 3.26 -13.89
CA GLN A 230 -16.75 3.52 -12.45
C GLN A 230 -18.15 3.33 -11.83
N MET A 231 -19.19 3.80 -12.53
CA MET A 231 -20.60 3.60 -12.15
C MET A 231 -21.00 2.12 -12.19
N LEU A 232 -20.67 1.39 -13.27
CA LEU A 232 -20.93 -0.06 -13.40
C LEU A 232 -20.24 -0.89 -12.31
N CYS A 233 -19.05 -0.47 -11.85
CA CYS A 233 -18.36 -1.11 -10.73
C CYS A 233 -18.99 -0.81 -9.36
N GLY A 234 -19.87 0.20 -9.26
CA GLY A 234 -20.44 0.67 -8.00
C GLY A 234 -19.39 1.07 -6.96
N ARG A 235 -18.23 1.61 -7.39
CA ARG A 235 -17.10 1.90 -6.49
C ARG A 235 -17.15 3.30 -5.85
N GLU A 236 -17.87 4.24 -6.44
CA GLU A 236 -18.18 5.52 -5.79
C GLU A 236 -19.52 5.43 -5.06
N ARG A 237 -19.60 6.05 -3.88
CA ARG A 237 -20.82 6.25 -3.11
C ARG A 237 -21.21 7.73 -3.18
N HIS A 238 -21.72 8.14 -4.32
CA HIS A 238 -22.50 9.37 -4.35
C HIS A 238 -23.74 9.16 -3.48
N ASP A 239 -23.98 10.06 -2.52
CA ASP A 239 -25.20 10.07 -1.71
C ASP A 239 -26.45 10.32 -2.59
N GLU A 240 -26.24 10.70 -3.85
CA GLU A 240 -27.20 10.85 -4.94
C GLU A 240 -27.13 9.65 -5.93
N LEU A 241 -27.13 8.41 -5.42
CA LEU A 241 -27.36 7.18 -6.19
C LEU A 241 -28.76 6.56 -5.90
N PRO A 242 -29.89 7.29 -6.02
CA PRO A 242 -31.20 6.67 -6.03
C PRO A 242 -31.36 5.86 -7.32
N ASP A 243 -31.90 4.64 -7.21
CA ASP A 243 -32.31 3.78 -8.33
C ASP A 243 -31.32 3.70 -9.51
N SER A 244 -30.04 3.44 -9.21
CA SER A 244 -29.11 3.04 -10.27
C SER A 244 -29.64 1.76 -10.91
N GLY A 245 -30.13 1.83 -12.15
CA GLY A 245 -30.74 0.73 -12.91
C GLY A 245 -29.77 -0.40 -13.30
N ILE A 246 -28.71 -0.58 -12.52
CA ILE A 246 -27.67 -1.60 -12.66
C ILE A 246 -28.09 -2.82 -11.85
N THR A 247 -28.26 -3.95 -12.55
CA THR A 247 -28.66 -5.22 -11.96
C THR A 247 -27.73 -6.35 -12.41
N LEU A 248 -27.45 -7.27 -11.49
CA LEU A 248 -26.84 -8.57 -11.79
C LEU A 248 -27.93 -9.64 -11.70
N ASN A 249 -28.20 -10.34 -12.81
CA ASN A 249 -29.31 -11.29 -12.93
C ASN A 249 -30.67 -10.73 -12.43
N GLY A 250 -30.93 -9.44 -12.69
CA GLY A 250 -32.18 -8.76 -12.30
C GLY A 250 -32.23 -8.24 -10.86
N HIS A 251 -31.25 -8.56 -10.00
CA HIS A 251 -31.16 -8.02 -8.65
C HIS A 251 -30.26 -6.77 -8.59
N PRO A 252 -30.55 -5.74 -7.77
CA PRO A 252 -29.80 -4.47 -7.72
C PRO A 252 -28.42 -4.59 -7.05
N LEU A 253 -27.49 -3.67 -7.38
CA LEU A 253 -26.09 -3.68 -6.93
C LEU A 253 -25.85 -3.40 -5.42
N ASP A 254 -26.17 -4.39 -4.59
CA ASP A 254 -25.80 -4.43 -3.18
C ASP A 254 -24.31 -4.60 -2.92
N LYS A 255 -23.90 -4.34 -1.67
CA LYS A 255 -22.51 -4.60 -1.18
C LYS A 255 -22.03 -6.03 -1.43
N ARG A 256 -22.93 -7.04 -1.41
CA ARG A 256 -22.64 -8.45 -1.74
C ARG A 256 -22.35 -8.60 -3.24
N GLN A 257 -23.16 -7.97 -4.09
CA GLN A 257 -23.02 -8.04 -5.54
C GLN A 257 -21.78 -7.34 -6.06
N ARG A 258 -21.44 -6.17 -5.52
CA ARG A 258 -20.22 -5.42 -5.91
C ARG A 258 -18.94 -6.22 -5.68
N ARG A 259 -18.91 -7.17 -4.71
CA ARG A 259 -17.78 -8.11 -4.52
C ARG A 259 -17.66 -9.18 -5.61
N ARG A 260 -18.71 -9.43 -6.40
CA ARG A 260 -18.71 -10.37 -7.54
C ARG A 260 -18.20 -9.74 -8.84
N ILE A 261 -17.99 -8.41 -8.84
CA ILE A 261 -17.44 -7.64 -9.95
C ILE A 261 -15.94 -7.41 -9.69
N SER A 262 -15.08 -8.00 -10.51
CA SER A 262 -13.66 -7.61 -10.58
C SER A 262 -13.51 -6.39 -11.47
N TYR A 263 -12.69 -5.43 -11.04
CA TYR A 263 -12.40 -4.21 -11.80
C TYR A 263 -10.89 -4.00 -11.93
N VAL A 264 -10.41 -4.08 -13.17
CA VAL A 264 -9.03 -3.73 -13.54
C VAL A 264 -8.99 -2.25 -13.87
N MET A 265 -8.35 -1.48 -12.99
CA MET A 265 -8.15 -0.03 -13.17
C MET A 265 -7.23 0.29 -14.35
N GLN A 266 -7.38 1.51 -14.89
CA GLN A 266 -6.50 2.06 -15.91
C GLN A 266 -5.03 2.06 -15.44
N ASN A 267 -4.79 2.54 -14.21
CA ASN A 267 -3.48 2.56 -13.55
C ASN A 267 -3.16 1.24 -12.81
N ASP A 268 -1.95 0.71 -13.04
CA ASP A 268 -1.48 -0.53 -12.42
C ASP A 268 -0.95 -0.33 -11.00
N VAL A 269 -1.86 -0.41 -10.04
CA VAL A 269 -1.59 -0.28 -8.60
C VAL A 269 -1.30 -1.66 -8.00
N LEU A 270 -0.02 -1.88 -7.62
CA LEU A 270 0.56 -3.12 -7.09
C LEU A 270 1.71 -2.81 -6.10
N LEU A 271 2.03 -3.75 -5.19
CA LEU A 271 3.15 -3.62 -4.25
C LEU A 271 4.50 -3.87 -4.94
N SER A 272 5.45 -2.93 -4.79
CA SER A 272 6.68 -2.89 -5.57
C SER A 272 7.79 -3.85 -5.16
N ASN A 273 7.85 -4.27 -3.89
CA ASN A 273 8.95 -5.11 -3.38
C ASN A 273 8.67 -6.61 -3.46
N LEU A 274 7.49 -7.02 -3.94
CA LEU A 274 7.10 -8.42 -4.13
C LEU A 274 7.42 -8.89 -5.55
N THR A 275 7.56 -10.20 -5.75
CA THR A 275 7.63 -10.82 -7.09
C THR A 275 6.25 -10.96 -7.74
N VAL A 276 6.20 -11.28 -9.03
CA VAL A 276 4.96 -11.64 -9.75
C VAL A 276 4.26 -12.81 -9.05
N TYR A 277 5.01 -13.89 -8.77
CA TYR A 277 4.50 -15.06 -8.06
C TYR A 277 3.96 -14.70 -6.67
N GLU A 278 4.72 -13.94 -5.87
CA GLU A 278 4.28 -13.52 -4.54
C GLU A 278 3.00 -12.68 -4.58
N THR A 279 2.91 -11.75 -5.53
CA THR A 279 1.76 -10.87 -5.71
C THR A 279 0.49 -11.67 -5.99
N LEU A 280 0.55 -12.62 -6.93
CA LEU A 280 -0.57 -13.50 -7.27
C LEU A 280 -0.88 -14.49 -6.14
N LYS A 281 0.14 -15.05 -5.49
CA LYS A 281 0.00 -15.92 -4.30
C LYS A 281 -0.73 -15.24 -3.15
N TYR A 282 -0.36 -14.01 -2.80
CA TYR A 282 -1.06 -13.29 -1.74
C TYR A 282 -2.49 -12.90 -2.15
N ALA A 283 -2.74 -12.57 -3.43
CA ALA A 283 -4.10 -12.36 -3.93
C ALA A 283 -4.95 -13.64 -3.83
N ALA A 284 -4.42 -14.78 -4.27
CA ALA A 284 -5.07 -16.09 -4.20
C ALA A 284 -5.42 -16.50 -2.75
N LEU A 285 -4.46 -16.37 -1.83
CA LEU A 285 -4.65 -16.73 -0.42
C LEU A 285 -5.70 -15.85 0.29
N LEU A 286 -5.88 -14.60 -0.14
CA LEU A 286 -6.83 -13.65 0.45
C LEU A 286 -8.23 -13.70 -0.21
N ARG A 287 -8.30 -13.90 -1.54
CA ARG A 287 -9.55 -13.78 -2.32
C ARG A 287 -10.21 -15.14 -2.62
N LEU A 288 -9.46 -16.21 -2.86
CA LEU A 288 -10.06 -17.52 -3.14
C LEU A 288 -10.77 -18.08 -1.89
N PRO A 289 -11.96 -18.70 -2.05
CA PRO A 289 -12.73 -19.30 -0.95
C PRO A 289 -11.95 -20.27 -0.05
N GLY A 290 -12.50 -20.50 1.16
CA GLY A 290 -11.91 -21.41 2.14
C GLY A 290 -11.94 -22.91 1.79
N HIS A 291 -12.78 -23.33 0.83
CA HIS A 291 -12.86 -24.74 0.42
C HIS A 291 -11.67 -25.20 -0.43
N TYR A 292 -11.01 -24.29 -1.14
CA TYR A 292 -9.77 -24.61 -1.86
C TYR A 292 -8.63 -24.87 -0.88
N THR A 293 -7.99 -26.03 -1.02
CA THR A 293 -6.76 -26.38 -0.30
C THR A 293 -5.62 -25.43 -0.69
N HIS A 294 -4.58 -25.36 0.15
CA HIS A 294 -3.41 -24.55 -0.17
C HIS A 294 -2.74 -24.97 -1.49
N GLN A 295 -2.73 -26.27 -1.83
CA GLN A 295 -2.14 -26.76 -3.08
C GLN A 295 -2.93 -26.29 -4.30
N GLU A 296 -4.26 -26.41 -4.29
CA GLU A 296 -5.12 -25.90 -5.37
C GLU A 296 -4.99 -24.38 -5.55
N LYS A 297 -4.89 -23.62 -4.44
CA LYS A 297 -4.63 -22.17 -4.52
C LYS A 297 -3.29 -21.85 -5.17
N MET A 298 -2.24 -22.65 -4.96
CA MET A 298 -0.96 -22.45 -5.65
C MET A 298 -1.01 -22.91 -7.11
N GLN A 299 -1.73 -23.99 -7.42
CA GLN A 299 -1.91 -24.43 -8.80
C GLN A 299 -2.67 -23.39 -9.64
N CYS A 300 -3.74 -22.80 -9.09
CA CYS A 300 -4.44 -21.68 -9.73
C CYS A 300 -3.53 -20.47 -10.00
N VAL A 301 -2.50 -20.22 -9.17
CA VAL A 301 -1.51 -19.16 -9.39
C VAL A 301 -0.62 -19.50 -10.59
N GLU A 302 -0.13 -20.74 -10.69
CA GLU A 302 0.65 -21.21 -11.84
C GLU A 302 -0.17 -21.15 -13.13
N ASP A 303 -1.41 -21.66 -13.13
CA ASP A 303 -2.31 -21.66 -14.30
C ASP A 303 -2.55 -20.24 -14.84
N VAL A 304 -2.69 -19.23 -13.96
CA VAL A 304 -2.88 -17.83 -14.36
C VAL A 304 -1.57 -17.17 -14.83
N ILE A 305 -0.42 -17.52 -14.25
CA ILE A 305 0.91 -17.06 -14.73
C ILE A 305 1.14 -17.55 -16.16
N ASP A 306 0.80 -18.81 -16.44
CA ASP A 306 0.99 -19.43 -17.75
C ASP A 306 0.00 -18.88 -18.77
N ALA A 307 -1.29 -18.78 -18.42
CA ALA A 307 -2.32 -18.19 -19.29
C ALA A 307 -2.03 -16.73 -19.67
N LEU A 308 -1.45 -15.94 -18.76
CA LEU A 308 -1.05 -14.56 -19.04
C LEU A 308 0.30 -14.44 -19.76
N GLY A 309 1.04 -15.53 -19.97
CA GLY A 309 2.37 -15.51 -20.58
C GLY A 309 3.41 -14.77 -19.73
N LEU A 310 3.42 -15.03 -18.43
CA LEU A 310 4.29 -14.39 -17.43
C LEU A 310 5.39 -15.31 -16.87
N ARG A 311 5.53 -16.53 -17.39
CA ARG A 311 6.46 -17.58 -16.90
C ARG A 311 7.91 -17.10 -16.72
N HIS A 312 8.40 -16.26 -17.63
CA HIS A 312 9.76 -15.70 -17.58
C HIS A 312 9.93 -14.59 -16.53
N ALA A 313 8.83 -13.98 -16.09
CA ALA A 313 8.79 -12.88 -15.13
C ALA A 313 8.38 -13.31 -13.71
N THR A 314 8.05 -14.59 -13.48
CA THR A 314 7.53 -15.16 -12.21
C THR A 314 8.29 -14.71 -10.95
N GLU A 315 9.62 -14.78 -10.97
CA GLU A 315 10.49 -14.38 -9.84
C GLU A 315 11.01 -12.92 -9.95
N THR A 316 10.57 -12.17 -10.96
CA THR A 316 10.93 -10.76 -11.11
C THR A 316 10.06 -9.90 -10.19
N ILE A 317 10.68 -8.92 -9.53
CA ILE A 317 9.97 -7.94 -8.69
C ILE A 317 9.06 -7.04 -9.53
N ILE A 318 7.92 -6.63 -8.99
CA ILE A 318 7.03 -5.67 -9.65
C ILE A 318 7.73 -4.33 -9.88
N GLY A 319 8.50 -3.85 -8.90
CA GLY A 319 9.27 -2.62 -8.97
C GLY A 319 8.43 -1.34 -8.93
N ASN A 320 9.12 -0.21 -9.10
CA ASN A 320 8.57 1.14 -9.21
C ASN A 320 9.51 2.04 -10.03
N ASN A 321 9.23 3.34 -10.06
CA ASN A 321 10.02 4.32 -10.81
C ASN A 321 11.47 4.48 -10.32
N VAL A 322 11.81 4.01 -9.11
CA VAL A 322 13.15 4.08 -8.52
C VAL A 322 13.88 2.74 -8.69
N ARG A 323 13.18 1.62 -8.50
CA ARG A 323 13.71 0.27 -8.59
C ARG A 323 13.04 -0.47 -9.74
N ARG A 324 13.78 -0.61 -10.85
CA ARG A 324 13.35 -1.35 -12.05
C ARG A 324 12.86 -2.76 -11.67
N GLY A 325 11.68 -3.11 -12.18
CA GLY A 325 11.07 -4.43 -12.08
C GLY A 325 10.60 -4.90 -13.46
N VAL A 326 9.43 -5.54 -13.49
CA VAL A 326 8.73 -5.93 -14.74
C VAL A 326 8.42 -4.71 -15.63
N SER A 327 8.25 -4.96 -16.93
CA SER A 327 7.82 -3.94 -17.91
C SER A 327 6.36 -3.49 -17.69
N GLY A 328 5.96 -2.38 -18.31
CA GLY A 328 4.58 -1.86 -18.20
C GLY A 328 3.52 -2.87 -18.66
N GLY A 329 3.70 -3.48 -19.84
CA GLY A 329 2.77 -4.49 -20.36
C GLY A 329 2.72 -5.78 -19.53
N GLU A 330 3.83 -6.18 -18.88
CA GLU A 330 3.82 -7.25 -17.88
C GLU A 330 3.06 -6.82 -16.62
N LYS A 331 3.28 -5.60 -16.12
CA LYS A 331 2.60 -5.05 -14.94
C LYS A 331 1.07 -5.01 -15.13
N LYS A 332 0.60 -4.61 -16.31
CA LYS A 332 -0.83 -4.63 -16.69
C LYS A 332 -1.40 -6.05 -16.70
N ARG A 333 -0.65 -7.02 -17.25
CA ARG A 333 -1.03 -8.45 -17.18
C ARG A 333 -1.05 -8.98 -15.75
N VAL A 334 -0.09 -8.65 -14.90
CA VAL A 334 -0.10 -9.02 -13.47
C VAL A 334 -1.31 -8.43 -12.74
N ASN A 335 -1.65 -7.16 -13.02
CA ASN A 335 -2.83 -6.49 -12.46
C ASN A 335 -4.12 -7.22 -12.85
N ILE A 336 -4.25 -7.65 -14.11
CA ILE A 336 -5.34 -8.50 -14.59
C ILE A 336 -5.35 -9.84 -13.83
N GLY A 337 -4.21 -10.49 -13.67
CA GLY A 337 -4.07 -11.73 -12.88
C GLY A 337 -4.56 -11.60 -11.44
N VAL A 338 -4.24 -10.50 -10.75
CA VAL A 338 -4.71 -10.22 -9.37
C VAL A 338 -6.23 -10.11 -9.28
N GLU A 339 -6.91 -9.65 -10.33
CA GLU A 339 -8.37 -9.59 -10.40
C GLU A 339 -9.00 -10.93 -10.86
N LEU A 340 -8.26 -11.77 -11.60
CA LEU A 340 -8.66 -13.16 -11.92
C LEU A 340 -8.60 -14.09 -10.70
N MET A 341 -7.70 -13.84 -9.73
CA MET A 341 -7.63 -14.56 -8.44
C MET A 341 -8.87 -14.42 -7.56
N ALA A 342 -9.85 -13.59 -7.95
CA ALA A 342 -11.13 -13.45 -7.29
C ALA A 342 -12.17 -14.50 -7.71
N ASP A 343 -11.89 -15.26 -8.77
CA ASP A 343 -12.89 -16.00 -9.56
C ASP A 343 -14.15 -15.16 -9.88
N PRO A 344 -14.00 -14.05 -10.64
CA PRO A 344 -15.11 -13.13 -10.87
C PRO A 344 -16.09 -13.64 -11.93
N ALA A 345 -17.38 -13.54 -11.65
CA ALA A 345 -18.43 -13.80 -12.64
C ALA A 345 -18.59 -12.65 -13.65
N VAL A 346 -18.31 -11.42 -13.23
CA VAL A 346 -18.30 -10.21 -14.06
C VAL A 346 -16.95 -9.53 -13.93
N MET A 347 -16.31 -9.24 -15.06
CA MET A 347 -15.01 -8.59 -15.11
C MET A 347 -15.08 -7.31 -15.95
N ILE A 348 -14.74 -6.18 -15.35
CA ILE A 348 -14.71 -4.88 -16.01
C ILE A 348 -13.25 -4.42 -16.07
N LEU A 349 -12.80 -3.96 -17.25
CA LEU A 349 -11.41 -3.56 -17.49
C LEU A 349 -11.37 -2.16 -18.11
N ASP A 350 -10.64 -1.23 -17.47
CA ASP A 350 -10.38 0.08 -18.05
C ASP A 350 -9.04 0.06 -18.81
N GLU A 351 -9.14 0.24 -20.13
CA GLU A 351 -8.06 0.24 -21.11
C GLU A 351 -7.06 -0.92 -20.90
N PRO A 352 -7.50 -2.20 -20.98
CA PRO A 352 -6.63 -3.36 -20.71
C PRO A 352 -5.45 -3.49 -21.68
N THR A 353 -5.52 -2.84 -22.84
CA THR A 353 -4.53 -2.91 -23.92
C THR A 353 -3.61 -1.68 -23.99
N SER A 354 -3.80 -0.67 -23.14
CA SER A 354 -2.95 0.51 -23.12
C SER A 354 -1.51 0.16 -22.72
N GLY A 355 -0.52 0.53 -23.53
CA GLY A 355 0.90 0.28 -23.23
C GLY A 355 1.35 -1.17 -23.46
N LEU A 356 0.54 -1.99 -24.14
CA LEU A 356 0.97 -3.28 -24.70
C LEU A 356 1.31 -3.12 -26.19
N ASP A 357 2.20 -3.96 -26.69
CA ASP A 357 2.38 -4.15 -28.12
C ASP A 357 1.16 -4.86 -28.74
N SER A 358 1.01 -4.75 -30.06
CA SER A 358 -0.13 -5.31 -30.79
C SER A 358 -0.29 -6.82 -30.65
N SER A 359 0.81 -7.57 -30.52
CA SER A 359 0.76 -9.04 -30.40
C SER A 359 0.32 -9.47 -29.00
N THR A 360 0.86 -8.86 -27.94
CA THR A 360 0.45 -9.14 -26.57
C THR A 360 -0.97 -8.63 -26.29
N ALA A 361 -1.37 -7.50 -26.87
CA ALA A 361 -2.74 -6.99 -26.79
C ALA A 361 -3.75 -7.96 -27.44
N LEU A 362 -3.44 -8.49 -28.64
CA LEU A 362 -4.28 -9.50 -29.29
C LEU A 362 -4.35 -10.81 -28.48
N HIS A 363 -3.22 -11.28 -27.94
CA HIS A 363 -3.19 -12.46 -27.08
C HIS A 363 -4.04 -12.28 -25.81
N LEU A 364 -3.93 -11.12 -25.15
CA LEU A 364 -4.72 -10.79 -23.96
C LEU A 364 -6.23 -10.78 -24.25
N ILE A 365 -6.65 -10.15 -25.35
CA ILE A 365 -8.05 -10.13 -25.75
C ILE A 365 -8.56 -11.52 -26.16
N GLY A 366 -7.72 -12.32 -26.84
CA GLY A 366 -7.99 -13.73 -27.12
C GLY A 366 -8.20 -14.55 -25.84
N LEU A 367 -7.38 -14.33 -24.81
CA LEU A 367 -7.56 -14.94 -23.49
C LEU A 367 -8.87 -14.50 -22.82
N LEU A 368 -9.18 -13.20 -22.80
CA LEU A 368 -10.45 -12.71 -22.25
C LEU A 368 -11.65 -13.33 -22.98
N ARG A 369 -11.62 -13.43 -24.32
CA ARG A 369 -12.67 -14.11 -25.08
C ARG A 369 -12.79 -15.60 -24.69
N LYS A 370 -11.68 -16.33 -24.57
CA LYS A 370 -11.69 -17.73 -24.08
C LYS A 370 -12.29 -17.85 -22.67
N LEU A 371 -11.98 -16.91 -21.78
CA LEU A 371 -12.55 -16.87 -20.42
C LEU A 371 -14.06 -16.57 -20.43
N ALA A 372 -14.53 -15.67 -21.31
CA ALA A 372 -15.95 -15.44 -21.50
C ALA A 372 -16.65 -16.72 -21.98
N THR A 373 -16.25 -17.27 -23.14
CA THR A 373 -16.92 -18.42 -23.75
C THR A 373 -16.87 -19.68 -22.87
N ASN A 374 -15.68 -20.04 -22.38
CA ASN A 374 -15.46 -21.36 -21.76
C ASN A 374 -15.87 -21.40 -20.28
N GLN A 375 -15.83 -20.26 -19.59
CA GLN A 375 -16.21 -20.16 -18.16
C GLN A 375 -17.51 -19.37 -17.93
N GLN A 376 -18.24 -19.03 -19.01
CA GLN A 376 -19.50 -18.28 -18.97
C GLN A 376 -19.39 -16.97 -18.17
N ARG A 377 -18.24 -16.30 -18.29
CA ARG A 377 -17.99 -15.00 -17.65
C ARG A 377 -18.51 -13.87 -18.52
N THR A 378 -18.92 -12.78 -17.87
CA THR A 378 -19.36 -11.55 -18.53
C THR A 378 -18.21 -10.53 -18.50
N ILE A 379 -17.76 -10.06 -19.66
CA ILE A 379 -16.58 -9.19 -19.75
C ILE A 379 -16.96 -7.85 -20.39
N VAL A 380 -16.50 -6.76 -19.77
CA VAL A 380 -16.64 -5.38 -20.27
C VAL A 380 -15.25 -4.74 -20.33
N ALA A 381 -14.85 -4.21 -21.47
CA ALA A 381 -13.56 -3.55 -21.63
C ALA A 381 -13.71 -2.20 -22.34
N SER A 382 -13.14 -1.13 -21.81
CA SER A 382 -12.94 0.10 -22.60
C SER A 382 -11.75 -0.08 -23.53
N LEU A 383 -11.91 0.28 -24.80
CA LEU A 383 -10.88 0.16 -25.82
C LEU A 383 -10.64 1.52 -26.50
N HIS A 384 -9.36 1.89 -26.61
CA HIS A 384 -8.90 3.08 -27.32
C HIS A 384 -8.21 2.63 -28.62
N GLN A 385 -8.88 2.84 -29.76
CA GLN A 385 -8.38 2.49 -31.11
C GLN A 385 -7.85 1.03 -31.23
N PRO A 386 -8.73 0.01 -31.07
CA PRO A 386 -8.34 -1.38 -31.29
C PRO A 386 -8.09 -1.67 -32.78
N SER A 387 -7.11 -2.54 -33.07
CA SER A 387 -6.91 -3.08 -34.42
C SER A 387 -8.12 -3.88 -34.90
N SER A 388 -8.29 -4.00 -36.22
CA SER A 388 -9.38 -4.77 -36.84
C SER A 388 -9.48 -6.22 -36.34
N GLN A 389 -8.32 -6.88 -36.16
CA GLN A 389 -8.23 -8.23 -35.59
C GLN A 389 -8.78 -8.27 -34.16
N LEU A 390 -8.39 -7.33 -33.31
CA LEU A 390 -8.85 -7.22 -31.92
C LEU A 390 -10.35 -6.93 -31.86
N PHE A 391 -10.83 -6.00 -32.69
CA PHE A 391 -12.25 -5.66 -32.79
C PHE A 391 -13.11 -6.88 -33.16
N ALA A 392 -12.61 -7.78 -34.02
CA ALA A 392 -13.29 -9.03 -34.40
C ALA A 392 -13.42 -10.07 -33.26
N HIS A 393 -12.79 -9.85 -32.10
CA HIS A 393 -13.01 -10.66 -30.89
C HIS A 393 -14.14 -10.16 -29.98
N MET A 394 -14.76 -9.01 -30.29
CA MET A 394 -15.83 -8.42 -29.48
C MET A 394 -17.20 -8.91 -29.95
N ASP A 395 -18.07 -9.32 -29.03
CA ASP A 395 -19.43 -9.76 -29.37
C ASP A 395 -20.38 -8.55 -29.45
N LYS A 396 -20.21 -7.58 -28.54
CA LYS A 396 -20.99 -6.35 -28.46
C LYS A 396 -20.12 -5.10 -28.47
N LEU A 397 -20.69 -4.01 -28.95
CA LEU A 397 -20.09 -2.68 -28.99
C LEU A 397 -21.07 -1.66 -28.39
N LEU A 398 -20.55 -0.84 -27.47
CA LEU A 398 -21.16 0.39 -26.98
C LEU A 398 -20.30 1.57 -27.42
N LEU A 399 -20.84 2.44 -28.27
CA LEU A 399 -20.21 3.69 -28.68
C LEU A 399 -20.75 4.86 -27.88
N LEU A 400 -19.86 5.51 -27.12
CA LEU A 400 -20.15 6.70 -26.34
C LEU A 400 -19.61 7.95 -27.03
N ALA A 401 -20.36 9.05 -26.94
CA ALA A 401 -20.00 10.33 -27.51
C ALA A 401 -20.46 11.46 -26.59
N LYS A 402 -19.51 12.10 -25.88
CA LYS A 402 -19.77 13.17 -24.89
C LYS A 402 -20.83 12.82 -23.81
N GLY A 403 -20.97 11.55 -23.43
CA GLY A 403 -21.96 11.10 -22.45
C GLY A 403 -23.23 10.48 -23.05
N ASP A 404 -23.49 10.71 -24.33
CA ASP A 404 -24.57 10.07 -25.10
C ASP A 404 -24.14 8.71 -25.69
N VAL A 405 -25.13 7.91 -26.09
CA VAL A 405 -24.93 6.67 -26.85
C VAL A 405 -25.14 6.94 -28.35
N ALA A 406 -24.15 6.59 -29.16
CA ALA A 406 -24.24 6.65 -30.63
C ALA A 406 -24.57 5.29 -31.27
N TYR A 407 -24.24 4.19 -30.58
CA TYR A 407 -24.58 2.82 -30.96
C TYR A 407 -24.52 1.89 -29.74
N PHE A 408 -25.45 0.95 -29.65
CA PHE A 408 -25.35 -0.21 -28.77
C PHE A 408 -25.90 -1.45 -29.50
N GLY A 409 -25.11 -2.51 -29.59
CA GLY A 409 -25.54 -3.74 -30.27
C GLY A 409 -24.38 -4.70 -30.59
N PRO A 410 -24.61 -5.72 -31.43
CA PRO A 410 -23.56 -6.62 -31.89
C PRO A 410 -22.44 -5.87 -32.63
N ALA A 411 -21.18 -6.24 -32.38
CA ALA A 411 -20.05 -5.52 -32.98
C ALA A 411 -20.00 -5.66 -34.52
N ASN A 412 -20.36 -6.83 -35.05
CA ASN A 412 -20.42 -7.11 -36.49
C ASN A 412 -21.52 -6.31 -37.23
N ALA A 413 -22.60 -5.92 -36.54
CA ALA A 413 -23.71 -5.17 -37.11
C ALA A 413 -23.45 -3.64 -37.18
N ALA A 414 -22.41 -3.14 -36.50
CA ALA A 414 -22.12 -1.71 -36.41
C ALA A 414 -21.88 -1.07 -37.78
N THR A 415 -21.14 -1.72 -38.69
CA THR A 415 -20.88 -1.21 -40.04
C THR A 415 -22.16 -1.06 -40.88
N ALA A 416 -23.10 -1.99 -40.73
CA ALA A 416 -24.41 -1.91 -41.37
C ALA A 416 -25.30 -0.82 -40.76
N TYR A 417 -25.24 -0.62 -39.43
CA TYR A 417 -25.93 0.47 -38.74
C TYR A 417 -25.46 1.85 -39.24
N PHE A 418 -24.15 2.10 -39.28
CA PHE A 418 -23.61 3.37 -39.76
C PHE A 418 -23.88 3.61 -41.26
N ARG A 419 -23.92 2.56 -42.09
CA ARG A 419 -24.39 2.65 -43.48
C ARG A 419 -25.85 3.13 -43.57
N GLN A 420 -26.74 2.65 -42.70
CA GLN A 420 -28.13 3.12 -42.64
C GLN A 420 -28.26 4.57 -42.12
N ALA A 421 -27.30 5.03 -41.32
CA ALA A 421 -27.20 6.42 -40.84
C ALA A 421 -26.57 7.39 -41.87
N ASN A 422 -26.45 6.98 -43.15
CA ASN A 422 -25.76 7.71 -44.21
C ASN A 422 -24.27 8.03 -43.89
N MET A 423 -23.61 7.17 -43.11
CA MET A 423 -22.19 7.25 -42.76
C MET A 423 -21.50 5.89 -43.06
N PRO A 424 -21.40 5.46 -44.34
CA PRO A 424 -20.80 4.18 -44.68
C PRO A 424 -19.29 4.17 -44.41
N CYS A 425 -18.83 3.17 -43.64
CA CYS A 425 -17.40 2.87 -43.51
C CYS A 425 -16.81 2.46 -44.88
N PRO A 426 -15.70 3.07 -45.33
CA PRO A 426 -14.97 2.60 -46.51
C PRO A 426 -14.45 1.16 -46.32
N PRO A 427 -14.36 0.34 -47.38
CA PRO A 427 -14.01 -1.08 -47.28
C PRO A 427 -12.57 -1.35 -46.83
N GLU A 428 -11.65 -0.42 -47.12
CA GLU A 428 -10.24 -0.52 -46.75
C GLU A 428 -9.91 0.09 -45.38
N PHE A 429 -10.90 0.72 -44.72
CA PHE A 429 -10.71 1.41 -43.45
C PHE A 429 -11.05 0.51 -42.26
N ASN A 430 -10.28 0.61 -41.18
CA ASN A 430 -10.53 -0.14 -39.96
C ASN A 430 -11.85 0.32 -39.29
N PRO A 431 -12.89 -0.52 -39.13
CA PRO A 431 -14.19 -0.08 -38.63
C PRO A 431 -14.14 0.62 -37.28
N SER A 432 -13.29 0.14 -36.36
CA SER A 432 -13.10 0.73 -35.03
C SER A 432 -12.56 2.16 -35.10
N ASP A 433 -11.64 2.44 -36.03
CA ASP A 433 -11.09 3.79 -36.22
C ASP A 433 -12.12 4.69 -36.94
N TYR A 434 -12.83 4.16 -37.95
CA TYR A 434 -13.87 4.92 -38.65
C TYR A 434 -14.98 5.41 -37.71
N PHE A 435 -15.41 4.55 -36.79
CA PHE A 435 -16.40 4.94 -35.78
C PHE A 435 -15.88 6.05 -34.86
N LEU A 436 -14.59 6.05 -34.51
CA LEU A 436 -14.00 7.10 -33.67
C LEU A 436 -13.85 8.43 -34.42
N ASP A 437 -13.51 8.40 -35.71
CA ASP A 437 -13.47 9.59 -36.57
C ASP A 437 -14.87 10.22 -36.71
N VAL A 438 -15.89 9.38 -36.95
CA VAL A 438 -17.31 9.79 -37.00
C VAL A 438 -17.78 10.46 -35.71
N LEU A 439 -17.32 10.02 -34.54
CA LEU A 439 -17.69 10.61 -33.24
C LEU A 439 -16.85 11.83 -32.85
N THR A 440 -15.72 12.04 -33.52
CA THR A 440 -14.84 13.20 -33.32
C THR A 440 -15.40 14.42 -34.05
N ASP A 441 -15.80 14.26 -35.32
CA ASP A 441 -16.53 15.26 -36.11
C ASP A 441 -17.86 15.65 -35.41
N PRO A 442 -18.08 16.94 -35.08
CA PRO A 442 -19.30 17.38 -34.40
C PRO A 442 -20.61 17.07 -35.14
N GLU A 443 -20.64 17.23 -36.47
CA GLU A 443 -21.86 17.06 -37.27
C GLU A 443 -22.20 15.60 -37.49
N ARG A 444 -21.18 14.75 -37.65
CA ARG A 444 -21.36 13.30 -37.77
C ARG A 444 -21.72 12.68 -36.41
N ARG A 445 -21.09 13.14 -35.33
CA ARG A 445 -21.45 12.74 -33.95
C ARG A 445 -22.92 13.02 -33.67
N GLN A 446 -23.40 14.24 -33.94
CA GLN A 446 -24.79 14.59 -33.65
C GLN A 446 -25.75 13.69 -34.43
N ARG A 447 -25.52 13.52 -35.75
CA ARG A 447 -26.29 12.58 -36.58
C ARG A 447 -26.29 11.14 -36.04
N ALA A 448 -25.17 10.65 -35.51
CA ALA A 448 -25.10 9.30 -34.94
C ALA A 448 -25.94 9.15 -33.66
N VAL A 449 -25.94 10.17 -32.79
CA VAL A 449 -26.75 10.22 -31.56
C VAL A 449 -28.24 10.39 -31.89
N ASP A 450 -28.58 11.30 -32.79
CA ASP A 450 -29.97 11.54 -33.23
C ASP A 450 -30.55 10.27 -33.89
N PHE A 451 -29.77 9.58 -34.72
CA PHE A 451 -30.17 8.32 -35.34
C PHE A 451 -30.38 7.21 -34.31
N TYR A 452 -29.53 7.10 -33.28
CA TYR A 452 -29.73 6.17 -32.17
C TYR A 452 -31.04 6.45 -31.43
N ASN A 453 -31.28 7.72 -31.07
CA ASN A 453 -32.47 8.16 -30.36
C ASN A 453 -33.76 7.95 -31.17
N SER A 454 -33.74 8.20 -32.48
CA SER A 454 -34.88 7.99 -33.39
C SER A 454 -35.30 6.52 -33.52
N LYS A 455 -34.38 5.57 -33.27
CA LYS A 455 -34.60 4.12 -33.41
C LYS A 455 -34.98 3.42 -32.10
N GLN A 456 -35.42 4.18 -31.07
CA GLN A 456 -35.82 3.75 -29.72
C GLN A 456 -35.68 2.25 -29.40
N PHE A 457 -34.75 1.95 -28.50
CA PHE A 457 -34.47 0.62 -27.94
C PHE A 457 -35.75 -0.18 -27.60
N VAL A 458 -36.10 -1.13 -28.47
CA VAL A 458 -37.01 -2.23 -28.15
C VAL A 458 -36.14 -3.40 -27.66
N PRO A 459 -36.17 -3.77 -26.37
CA PRO A 459 -35.49 -4.97 -25.92
C PRO A 459 -36.11 -6.19 -26.62
N PRO A 460 -35.32 -7.17 -27.10
CA PRO A 460 -35.87 -8.36 -27.74
C PRO A 460 -36.72 -9.12 -26.71
N LYS A 461 -38.04 -9.12 -26.92
CA LYS A 461 -38.96 -9.95 -26.13
C LYS A 461 -38.58 -11.41 -26.33
N ALA A 462 -38.37 -12.14 -25.24
CA ALA A 462 -38.28 -13.58 -25.29
C ALA A 462 -39.59 -14.15 -25.87
N GLY A 463 -39.48 -15.04 -26.87
CA GLY A 463 -40.63 -15.66 -27.53
C GLY A 463 -41.04 -15.02 -28.86
N LYS A 464 -40.16 -15.08 -29.86
CA LYS A 464 -40.55 -15.41 -31.24
C LYS A 464 -39.33 -15.84 -32.04
N GLU A 465 -39.34 -17.08 -32.53
CA GLU A 465 -38.41 -17.52 -33.56
C GLU A 465 -38.68 -16.70 -34.82
N ILE A 466 -37.65 -16.02 -35.32
CA ILE A 466 -37.68 -15.40 -36.64
C ILE A 466 -36.95 -16.36 -37.57
N SER A 467 -37.74 -17.11 -38.34
CA SER A 467 -37.26 -17.99 -39.39
C SER A 467 -36.38 -17.21 -40.36
N GLY A 468 -35.17 -17.70 -40.62
CA GLY A 468 -34.29 -17.12 -41.65
C GLY A 468 -34.90 -17.23 -43.05
N PRO A 469 -34.48 -16.37 -44.01
CA PRO A 469 -34.97 -16.42 -45.37
C PRO A 469 -34.61 -17.74 -46.04
N ARG A 470 -35.57 -18.33 -46.76
CA ARG A 470 -35.40 -19.58 -47.51
C ARG A 470 -34.28 -19.44 -48.55
N ILE A 471 -33.36 -20.40 -48.55
CA ILE A 471 -32.53 -20.70 -49.73
C ILE A 471 -33.38 -21.52 -50.70
N LEU A 472 -33.13 -21.31 -52.00
CA LEU A 472 -33.93 -21.75 -53.13
C LEU A 472 -34.16 -23.27 -53.20
N ASP A 473 -35.29 -23.63 -53.77
CA ASP A 473 -35.74 -25.00 -54.02
C ASP A 473 -34.79 -25.78 -54.94
N LEU A 474 -34.56 -27.05 -54.62
CA LEU A 474 -34.35 -28.10 -55.61
C LEU A 474 -34.85 -29.44 -55.05
N ASP A 475 -35.42 -30.27 -55.94
CA ASP A 475 -35.79 -31.68 -55.76
C ASP A 475 -36.85 -32.02 -54.70
N ALA A 476 -38.11 -31.86 -55.11
CA ALA A 476 -39.25 -32.58 -54.53
C ALA A 476 -39.75 -33.65 -55.50
N SER A 477 -39.61 -34.93 -55.15
CA SER A 477 -40.40 -36.00 -55.77
C SER A 477 -40.66 -37.16 -54.81
N LEU A 478 -41.93 -37.61 -54.83
CA LEU A 478 -42.48 -38.87 -54.33
C LEU A 478 -42.93 -39.01 -52.85
N SER A 479 -44.25 -39.24 -52.79
CA SER A 479 -45.00 -40.19 -51.95
C SER A 479 -45.34 -39.86 -50.49
N GLU A 480 -46.60 -39.44 -50.38
CA GLU A 480 -47.62 -39.57 -49.33
C GLU A 480 -47.61 -40.82 -48.41
N SER A 481 -48.56 -40.78 -47.45
CA SER A 481 -48.95 -41.77 -46.43
C SER A 481 -48.10 -41.74 -45.14
N SER A 482 -48.66 -41.81 -43.92
CA SER A 482 -50.08 -41.90 -43.51
C SER A 482 -50.34 -41.31 -42.12
N LEU A 483 -51.62 -40.99 -41.93
CA LEU A 483 -52.37 -40.63 -40.72
C LEU A 483 -52.03 -41.34 -39.39
N ASP A 484 -52.42 -40.60 -38.33
CA ASP A 484 -53.02 -41.01 -37.06
C ASP A 484 -52.21 -41.30 -35.76
N SER A 485 -52.89 -40.88 -34.68
CA SER A 485 -52.73 -41.23 -33.26
C SER A 485 -51.60 -40.57 -32.43
N ALA A 486 -52.03 -39.76 -31.45
CA ALA A 486 -51.26 -39.44 -30.25
C ALA A 486 -51.38 -40.58 -29.22
N PRO A 487 -50.39 -40.73 -28.33
CA PRO A 487 -50.76 -40.79 -26.91
C PRO A 487 -49.82 -40.04 -25.95
N ALA A 488 -50.28 -39.90 -24.72
CA ALA A 488 -49.63 -39.23 -23.59
C ALA A 488 -48.57 -40.14 -22.88
N PRO A 489 -47.79 -39.62 -21.90
CA PRO A 489 -46.44 -40.14 -21.60
C PRO A 489 -46.35 -41.15 -20.42
N VAL A 490 -45.47 -42.15 -20.54
CA VAL A 490 -45.09 -43.06 -19.42
C VAL A 490 -43.60 -43.49 -19.45
N THR A 491 -42.77 -42.79 -18.67
CA THR A 491 -41.60 -43.23 -17.85
C THR A 491 -40.41 -44.06 -18.36
N SER A 492 -39.29 -43.85 -17.63
CA SER A 492 -38.03 -44.63 -17.54
C SER A 492 -36.94 -44.30 -18.59
N ALA A 493 -35.63 -44.27 -18.25
CA ALA A 493 -34.98 -44.70 -17.01
C ALA A 493 -33.95 -43.67 -16.46
N SER A 494 -33.83 -43.63 -15.13
CA SER A 494 -32.84 -42.85 -14.39
C SER A 494 -31.56 -43.65 -14.13
N LEU A 495 -30.39 -43.02 -14.22
CA LEU A 495 -29.13 -43.54 -13.68
C LEU A 495 -28.63 -42.60 -12.56
N PRO A 496 -28.37 -43.10 -11.34
CA PRO A 496 -28.15 -42.23 -10.18
C PRO A 496 -26.70 -41.77 -10.03
N LEU A 497 -26.52 -40.47 -9.77
CA LEU A 497 -25.28 -39.91 -9.19
C LEU A 497 -25.45 -39.71 -7.67
N PRO A 498 -24.38 -39.82 -6.86
CA PRO A 498 -24.55 -40.02 -5.42
C PRO A 498 -25.08 -38.80 -4.66
N LEU A 499 -26.04 -39.04 -3.78
CA LEU A 499 -26.50 -38.11 -2.76
C LEU A 499 -25.38 -37.84 -1.73
N GLY A 500 -24.86 -36.62 -1.72
CA GLY A 500 -24.32 -35.97 -0.52
C GLY A 500 -25.35 -34.98 -0.01
N GLY A 501 -26.16 -35.38 0.98
CA GLY A 501 -27.21 -34.52 1.53
C GLY A 501 -26.65 -33.41 2.43
N GLY A 502 -27.20 -32.20 2.31
CA GLY A 502 -26.88 -31.02 3.14
C GLY A 502 -27.74 -29.83 2.72
N ASP A 503 -28.53 -29.31 3.66
CA ASP A 503 -29.64 -28.36 3.51
C ASP A 503 -29.59 -27.29 2.39
N GLY A 504 -30.71 -27.17 1.68
CA GLY A 504 -30.99 -26.08 0.74
C GLY A 504 -31.31 -24.71 1.36
N ASN A 505 -30.85 -24.44 2.59
CA ASN A 505 -31.12 -23.20 3.34
C ASN A 505 -29.86 -22.39 3.72
N ASP A 506 -28.64 -22.91 3.51
CA ASP A 506 -27.41 -22.23 3.97
C ASP A 506 -26.98 -21.03 3.09
N ASP A 507 -27.41 -20.96 1.83
CA ASP A 507 -26.90 -19.99 0.83
C ASP A 507 -27.49 -18.57 1.00
N GLU A 508 -28.58 -18.45 1.77
CA GLU A 508 -29.18 -17.19 2.19
C GLU A 508 -28.44 -16.59 3.41
N LEU A 509 -27.97 -17.43 4.34
CA LEU A 509 -27.14 -17.02 5.50
C LEU A 509 -25.65 -16.80 5.18
N ALA A 510 -25.15 -17.31 4.05
CA ALA A 510 -23.75 -17.16 3.65
C ALA A 510 -23.32 -15.72 3.28
N GLY A 511 -24.28 -14.79 3.09
CA GLY A 511 -24.08 -13.54 2.35
C GLY A 511 -23.12 -12.48 2.93
N ASP A 512 -22.78 -12.52 4.22
CA ASP A 512 -22.00 -11.46 4.88
C ASP A 512 -20.58 -11.89 5.33
N ARG A 513 -20.21 -13.16 5.11
CA ARG A 513 -18.89 -13.67 5.53
C ARG A 513 -17.81 -13.30 4.51
N TRP A 514 -16.62 -12.97 5.03
CA TRP A 514 -15.41 -12.76 4.21
C TRP A 514 -14.86 -14.14 3.79
N PRO A 515 -14.16 -14.27 2.64
CA PRO A 515 -13.69 -15.57 2.12
C PRO A 515 -12.85 -16.38 3.11
N ILE A 516 -12.16 -15.67 4.01
CA ILE A 516 -11.30 -16.19 5.08
C ILE A 516 -11.51 -15.43 6.38
N GLY A 517 -11.31 -16.12 7.52
CA GLY A 517 -11.44 -15.55 8.86
C GLY A 517 -10.40 -14.47 9.18
N TRP A 518 -10.70 -13.62 10.18
CA TRP A 518 -9.86 -12.47 10.54
C TRP A 518 -8.40 -12.85 10.87
N TRP A 519 -8.18 -13.91 11.65
CA TRP A 519 -6.83 -14.38 11.98
C TRP A 519 -6.06 -14.92 10.76
N ALA A 520 -6.75 -15.57 9.81
CA ALA A 520 -6.14 -16.00 8.55
C ALA A 520 -5.74 -14.79 7.70
N GLN A 521 -6.62 -13.78 7.57
CA GLN A 521 -6.28 -12.50 6.92
C GLN A 521 -5.04 -11.87 7.56
N THR A 522 -5.03 -11.73 8.90
CA THR A 522 -3.92 -11.12 9.63
C THR A 522 -2.61 -11.89 9.43
N LYS A 523 -2.61 -13.24 9.46
CA LYS A 523 -1.40 -14.06 9.24
C LYS A 523 -0.84 -13.92 7.82
N ILE A 524 -1.72 -13.94 6.80
CA ILE A 524 -1.32 -13.80 5.39
C ILE A 524 -0.78 -12.39 5.13
N LEU A 525 -1.50 -11.36 5.60
CA LEU A 525 -1.09 -9.97 5.50
C LEU A 525 0.21 -9.70 6.26
N MET A 526 0.43 -10.30 7.43
CA MET A 526 1.66 -10.14 8.20
C MET A 526 2.87 -10.69 7.43
N SER A 527 2.73 -11.85 6.79
CA SER A 527 3.76 -12.40 5.90
C SER A 527 4.06 -11.47 4.72
N ARG A 528 3.01 -10.94 4.08
CA ARG A 528 3.12 -10.00 2.95
C ARG A 528 3.80 -8.69 3.34
N SER A 529 3.33 -8.06 4.42
CA SER A 529 3.84 -6.79 4.92
C SER A 529 5.28 -6.92 5.44
N PHE A 530 5.66 -8.07 6.04
CA PHE A 530 7.05 -8.32 6.41
C PHE A 530 7.97 -8.34 5.18
N LYS A 531 7.57 -9.01 4.09
CA LYS A 531 8.35 -9.03 2.83
C LYS A 531 8.44 -7.64 2.19
N GLN A 532 7.31 -6.93 2.08
CA GLN A 532 7.27 -5.57 1.53
C GLN A 532 8.19 -4.62 2.31
N SER A 533 8.05 -4.60 3.65
CA SER A 533 8.79 -3.68 4.53
C SER A 533 10.27 -4.07 4.65
N LYS A 534 10.62 -5.37 4.58
CA LYS A 534 12.03 -5.82 4.63
C LYS A 534 12.90 -5.14 3.55
N GLY A 535 12.35 -4.91 2.35
CA GLY A 535 13.05 -4.23 1.26
C GLY A 535 13.34 -2.76 1.51
N GLU A 536 12.56 -2.11 2.39
CA GLU A 536 12.70 -0.68 2.75
C GLU A 536 13.58 -0.49 4.00
N PHE A 537 13.44 -1.38 5.00
CA PHE A 537 14.23 -1.33 6.22
C PHE A 537 15.68 -1.79 6.01
N TRP A 538 15.90 -2.92 5.35
CA TRP A 538 17.24 -3.52 5.17
C TRP A 538 17.93 -3.06 3.87
N THR A 539 17.86 -1.76 3.59
CA THR A 539 18.73 -1.17 2.56
C THR A 539 20.17 -1.14 3.06
N TRP A 540 21.12 -1.25 2.13
CA TRP A 540 22.55 -1.11 2.44
C TRP A 540 22.87 0.26 3.07
N ILE A 541 22.17 1.30 2.63
CA ILE A 541 22.29 2.67 3.14
C ILE A 541 21.93 2.73 4.63
N ASN A 542 20.78 2.20 5.04
CA ASN A 542 20.35 2.20 6.44
C ASN A 542 21.34 1.43 7.34
N PHE A 543 21.87 0.30 6.85
CA PHE A 543 22.87 -0.48 7.58
C PHE A 543 24.19 0.28 7.73
N CYS A 544 24.75 0.80 6.64
CA CYS A 544 25.99 1.59 6.68
C CYS A 544 25.85 2.84 7.55
N GLN A 545 24.74 3.57 7.44
CA GLN A 545 24.44 4.72 8.31
C GLN A 545 24.40 4.30 9.78
N GLY A 546 23.74 3.18 10.10
CA GLY A 546 23.68 2.61 11.45
C GLY A 546 25.06 2.24 12.01
N VAL A 547 25.94 1.66 11.20
CA VAL A 547 27.33 1.35 11.60
C VAL A 547 28.13 2.63 11.82
N VAL A 548 28.10 3.58 10.87
CA VAL A 548 28.85 4.84 10.97
C VAL A 548 28.43 5.64 12.19
N ILE A 549 27.12 5.82 12.45
CA ILE A 549 26.68 6.58 13.62
C ILE A 549 27.05 5.87 14.94
N SER A 550 26.99 4.54 14.98
CA SER A 550 27.38 3.78 16.18
C SER A 550 28.87 3.94 16.50
N VAL A 551 29.74 3.91 15.47
CA VAL A 551 31.19 4.10 15.61
C VAL A 551 31.52 5.54 16.03
N VAL A 552 30.87 6.55 15.43
CA VAL A 552 31.09 7.96 15.78
C VAL A 552 30.65 8.23 17.23
N VAL A 553 29.47 7.74 17.65
CA VAL A 553 29.00 7.90 19.03
C VAL A 553 29.91 7.15 20.01
N ALA A 554 30.32 5.91 19.70
CA ALA A 554 31.26 5.16 20.52
C ALA A 554 32.61 5.89 20.69
N ALA A 555 33.12 6.54 19.65
CA ALA A 555 34.37 7.29 19.70
C ALA A 555 34.25 8.62 20.49
N LEU A 556 33.13 9.34 20.38
CA LEU A 556 32.91 10.62 21.06
C LEU A 556 32.76 10.48 22.58
N TRP A 557 32.09 9.41 23.04
CA TRP A 557 31.80 9.17 24.46
C TRP A 557 32.62 8.02 25.07
N TRP A 558 33.75 7.65 24.45
CA TRP A 558 34.55 6.50 24.85
C TRP A 558 34.98 6.55 26.33
N GLN A 559 34.54 5.57 27.12
CA GLN A 559 34.86 5.37 28.54
C GLN A 559 34.76 6.67 29.37
N THR A 560 33.55 7.23 29.43
CA THR A 560 33.30 8.54 30.09
C THR A 560 33.42 8.41 31.62
N PRO A 561 34.41 9.07 32.27
CA PRO A 561 34.69 8.89 33.69
C PRO A 561 33.70 9.62 34.61
N GLU A 562 33.64 9.19 35.87
CA GLU A 562 32.70 9.68 36.90
C GLU A 562 33.18 10.97 37.58
N ARG A 563 33.26 12.03 36.78
CA ARG A 563 33.60 13.39 37.22
C ARG A 563 32.46 14.34 36.92
N GLU A 564 32.30 15.35 37.78
CA GLU A 564 31.40 16.48 37.57
C GLU A 564 31.56 17.11 36.17
N SER A 565 32.81 17.33 35.74
CA SER A 565 33.18 17.89 34.43
C SER A 565 32.72 17.04 33.23
N ARG A 566 32.36 15.78 33.44
CA ARG A 566 31.92 14.80 32.43
C ARG A 566 30.50 14.29 32.62
N LEU A 567 29.79 14.80 33.63
CA LEU A 567 28.40 14.46 33.90
C LEU A 567 27.48 14.82 32.71
N GLN A 568 27.70 16.00 32.13
CA GLN A 568 26.97 16.47 30.94
C GLN A 568 27.14 15.54 29.73
N ASP A 569 28.29 14.86 29.61
CA ASP A 569 28.54 13.92 28.51
C ASP A 569 27.69 12.65 28.66
N ARG A 570 27.61 12.06 29.86
CA ARG A 570 26.75 10.88 30.13
C ARG A 570 25.26 11.19 29.89
N VAL A 571 24.81 12.36 30.36
CA VAL A 571 23.44 12.86 30.15
C VAL A 571 23.17 13.10 28.66
N GLY A 572 24.11 13.73 27.96
CA GLY A 572 24.05 14.02 26.53
C GLY A 572 24.00 12.77 25.65
N TYR A 573 24.76 11.73 25.97
CA TYR A 573 24.69 10.43 25.28
C TYR A 573 23.27 9.83 25.37
N SER A 574 22.71 9.75 26.58
CA SER A 574 21.38 9.18 26.83
C SER A 574 20.27 9.92 26.08
N PHE A 575 20.34 11.26 26.05
CA PHE A 575 19.43 12.08 25.27
C PHE A 575 19.61 11.90 23.75
N PHE A 576 20.86 11.94 23.26
CA PHE A 576 21.17 11.80 21.84
C PHE A 576 20.70 10.45 21.27
N GLY A 577 21.05 9.34 21.94
CA GLY A 577 20.68 8.00 21.49
C GLY A 577 19.17 7.81 21.39
N LEU A 578 18.42 8.32 22.38
CA LEU A 578 16.96 8.28 22.37
C LEU A 578 16.36 9.17 21.26
N VAL A 579 16.82 10.41 21.11
CA VAL A 579 16.30 11.34 20.08
C VAL A 579 16.61 10.86 18.67
N TYR A 580 17.83 10.35 18.42
CA TYR A 580 18.23 9.82 17.11
C TYR A 580 17.30 8.70 16.63
N TRP A 581 17.09 7.66 17.46
CA TRP A 581 16.20 6.57 17.10
C TRP A 581 14.73 6.98 17.03
N SER A 582 14.30 7.87 17.93
CA SER A 582 12.96 8.44 17.91
C SER A 582 12.67 9.16 16.58
N PHE A 583 13.62 9.95 16.07
CA PHE A 583 13.51 10.67 14.79
C PHE A 583 13.50 9.71 13.59
N GLN A 584 14.44 8.76 13.53
CA GLN A 584 14.52 7.80 12.42
C GLN A 584 13.24 6.96 12.30
N MET A 585 12.73 6.46 13.42
CA MET A 585 11.52 5.63 13.45
C MET A 585 10.26 6.42 13.12
N LEU A 586 10.19 7.71 13.49
CA LEU A 586 9.10 8.58 13.07
C LEU A 586 9.10 8.79 11.55
N PHE A 587 10.25 9.16 10.99
CA PHE A 587 10.35 9.50 9.56
C PHE A 587 10.02 8.30 8.68
N LEU A 588 10.56 7.12 9.01
CA LEU A 588 10.30 5.87 8.30
C LEU A 588 8.81 5.51 8.34
N ALA A 589 8.19 5.51 9.52
CA ALA A 589 6.77 5.21 9.68
C ALA A 589 5.84 6.22 8.98
N THR A 590 6.25 7.48 8.86
CA THR A 590 5.45 8.55 8.22
C THR A 590 5.25 8.33 6.72
N GLN A 591 6.18 7.65 6.04
CA GLN A 591 6.09 7.40 4.59
C GLN A 591 5.32 6.11 4.22
N VAL A 592 5.02 5.25 5.19
CA VAL A 592 4.37 3.93 4.98
C VAL A 592 2.97 4.05 4.38
N PHE A 593 2.06 4.80 5.00
CA PHE A 593 0.70 4.90 4.48
C PHE A 593 0.60 5.72 3.18
N PRO A 594 1.31 6.85 3.00
CA PRO A 594 1.30 7.58 1.73
C PRO A 594 1.73 6.73 0.52
N SER A 595 2.61 5.74 0.68
CA SER A 595 3.05 4.85 -0.41
C SER A 595 2.13 3.65 -0.62
N GLU A 596 1.60 3.02 0.44
CA GLU A 596 0.71 1.85 0.34
C GLU A 596 -0.77 2.23 0.12
N ARG A 597 -1.14 3.52 0.22
CA ARG A 597 -2.54 4.01 0.19
C ARG A 597 -3.35 3.53 -1.02
N ASP A 598 -2.81 3.64 -2.23
CA ASP A 598 -3.56 3.34 -3.44
C ASP A 598 -3.84 1.83 -3.54
N VAL A 599 -2.86 1.01 -3.15
CA VAL A 599 -3.01 -0.45 -3.04
C VAL A 599 -4.08 -0.78 -2.02
N LEU A 600 -4.02 -0.20 -0.82
CA LEU A 600 -5.01 -0.42 0.23
C LEU A 600 -6.42 -0.01 -0.23
N THR A 601 -6.55 1.14 -0.91
CA THR A 601 -7.84 1.64 -1.41
C THR A 601 -8.43 0.69 -2.44
N LYS A 602 -7.62 0.25 -3.41
CA LYS A 602 -8.00 -0.75 -4.42
C LYS A 602 -8.40 -2.09 -3.79
N GLU A 603 -7.56 -2.66 -2.93
CA GLU A 603 -7.79 -3.98 -2.31
C GLU A 603 -8.99 -3.98 -1.33
N ARG A 604 -9.30 -2.83 -0.72
CA ARG A 604 -10.52 -2.64 0.06
C ARG A 604 -11.75 -2.55 -0.82
N ALA A 605 -11.68 -1.83 -1.95
CA ALA A 605 -12.77 -1.70 -2.90
C ALA A 605 -13.11 -3.04 -3.59
N SER A 606 -12.12 -3.91 -3.80
CA SER A 606 -12.31 -5.30 -4.27
C SER A 606 -12.74 -6.28 -3.17
N GLY A 607 -12.86 -5.84 -1.91
CA GLY A 607 -13.30 -6.70 -0.80
C GLY A 607 -12.28 -7.78 -0.38
N SER A 608 -10.99 -7.56 -0.58
CA SER A 608 -9.95 -8.59 -0.32
C SER A 608 -9.70 -8.86 1.17
N TYR A 609 -9.76 -7.84 2.04
CA TYR A 609 -9.58 -8.02 3.49
C TYR A 609 -10.17 -6.87 4.34
N ARG A 610 -10.28 -7.11 5.65
CA ARG A 610 -10.75 -6.14 6.65
C ARG A 610 -9.63 -5.14 7.00
N LEU A 611 -9.98 -3.85 7.10
CA LEU A 611 -9.02 -2.79 7.47
C LEU A 611 -8.32 -3.07 8.82
N SER A 612 -9.05 -3.62 9.79
CA SER A 612 -8.49 -4.00 11.10
C SER A 612 -7.45 -5.13 11.00
N ALA A 613 -7.66 -6.12 10.12
CA ALA A 613 -6.71 -7.20 9.91
C ALA A 613 -5.40 -6.67 9.30
N TYR A 614 -5.50 -5.74 8.34
CA TYR A 614 -4.34 -5.08 7.74
C TYR A 614 -3.55 -4.22 8.74
N VAL A 615 -4.22 -3.34 9.51
CA VAL A 615 -3.52 -2.48 10.47
C VAL A 615 -2.81 -3.29 11.56
N VAL A 616 -3.43 -4.37 12.07
CA VAL A 616 -2.79 -5.27 13.03
C VAL A 616 -1.65 -6.08 12.39
N ALA A 617 -1.86 -6.61 11.18
CA ALA A 617 -0.83 -7.34 10.45
C ALA A 617 0.43 -6.49 10.20
N LYS A 618 0.24 -5.27 9.69
CA LYS A 618 1.31 -4.29 9.44
C LYS A 618 2.04 -3.97 10.76
N SER A 619 1.28 -3.60 11.78
CA SER A 619 1.73 -3.29 13.15
C SER A 619 2.60 -4.36 13.81
N ILE A 620 2.35 -5.65 13.53
CA ILE A 620 3.14 -6.78 14.06
C ILE A 620 4.30 -7.10 13.12
N SER A 621 4.09 -7.04 11.79
CA SER A 621 5.12 -7.38 10.79
C SER A 621 6.35 -6.48 10.84
N GLU A 622 6.21 -5.22 11.28
CA GLU A 622 7.33 -4.27 11.34
C GLU A 622 8.11 -4.35 12.65
N LEU A 623 7.57 -4.93 13.73
CA LEU A 623 8.25 -5.04 15.03
C LEU A 623 9.67 -5.64 14.95
N PRO A 624 9.91 -6.78 14.27
CA PRO A 624 11.26 -7.35 14.19
C PRO A 624 12.24 -6.46 13.41
N LEU A 625 11.74 -5.66 12.46
CA LEU A 625 12.54 -4.75 11.65
C LEU A 625 12.89 -3.46 12.43
N LEU A 626 11.93 -2.96 13.21
CA LEU A 626 12.09 -1.82 14.11
C LEU A 626 13.07 -2.10 15.26
N VAL A 627 13.14 -3.34 15.77
CA VAL A 627 14.01 -3.72 16.90
C VAL A 627 15.48 -3.89 16.49
N ALA A 628 15.75 -4.38 15.28
CA ALA A 628 17.10 -4.83 14.90
C ALA A 628 18.15 -3.69 14.89
N LEU A 629 17.84 -2.55 14.27
CA LEU A 629 18.81 -1.46 14.11
C LEU A 629 19.09 -0.68 15.41
N PRO A 630 18.09 -0.30 16.25
CA PRO A 630 18.35 0.28 17.57
C PRO A 630 19.11 -0.66 18.50
N THR A 631 18.84 -1.96 18.45
CA THR A 631 19.56 -2.95 19.26
C THR A 631 21.03 -3.02 18.89
N PHE A 632 21.36 -3.01 17.59
CA PHE A 632 22.75 -2.97 17.14
C PHE A 632 23.49 -1.71 17.65
N PHE A 633 22.88 -0.53 17.49
CA PHE A 633 23.45 0.72 18.00
C PHE A 633 23.64 0.69 19.52
N PHE A 634 22.64 0.24 20.27
CA PHE A 634 22.70 0.16 21.74
C PHE A 634 23.83 -0.77 22.20
N VAL A 635 23.96 -1.96 21.59
CA VAL A 635 25.00 -2.93 21.96
C VAL A 635 26.42 -2.41 21.68
N VAL A 636 26.62 -1.64 20.60
CA VAL A 636 27.92 -1.01 20.33
C VAL A 636 28.19 0.14 21.30
N THR A 637 27.23 1.05 21.47
CA THR A 637 27.47 2.33 22.14
C THR A 637 27.43 2.24 23.67
N TYR A 638 26.48 1.49 24.26
CA TYR A 638 26.29 1.43 25.72
C TYR A 638 27.57 1.01 26.47
N TRP A 639 28.21 -0.07 26.00
CA TRP A 639 29.47 -0.56 26.56
C TRP A 639 30.69 0.31 26.18
N SER A 640 30.62 1.05 25.06
CA SER A 640 31.67 1.99 24.68
C SER A 640 31.70 3.22 25.59
N VAL A 641 30.54 3.65 26.12
CA VAL A 641 30.47 4.75 27.11
C VAL A 641 30.98 4.31 28.50
N GLY A 642 30.88 3.02 28.82
CA GLY A 642 31.28 2.47 30.13
C GLY A 642 30.18 2.52 31.19
N LEU A 643 28.91 2.46 30.78
CA LEU A 643 27.74 2.44 31.67
C LEU A 643 27.58 1.08 32.37
N GLU A 644 26.86 1.05 33.51
CA GLU A 644 26.70 -0.18 34.31
C GLU A 644 25.97 -1.31 33.56
N GLY A 645 26.48 -2.54 33.69
CA GLY A 645 25.90 -3.72 33.06
C GLY A 645 24.66 -4.29 33.76
N GLY A 646 24.35 -5.55 33.45
CA GLY A 646 23.31 -6.31 34.15
C GLY A 646 21.88 -5.87 33.81
N TYR A 647 21.03 -5.69 34.84
CA TYR A 647 19.62 -5.38 34.65
C TYR A 647 19.37 -3.96 34.13
N ARG A 648 20.23 -2.99 34.49
CA ARG A 648 20.15 -1.60 34.00
C ARG A 648 20.22 -1.55 32.47
N ALA A 649 21.24 -2.19 31.88
CA ALA A 649 21.39 -2.30 30.43
C ALA A 649 20.14 -2.90 29.74
N LEU A 650 19.52 -3.93 30.34
CA LEU A 650 18.31 -4.55 29.81
C LEU A 650 17.10 -3.60 29.82
N PHE A 651 16.87 -2.89 30.94
CA PHE A 651 15.77 -1.93 31.04
C PHE A 651 16.01 -0.69 30.17
N ALA A 652 17.25 -0.20 30.05
CA ALA A 652 17.62 0.92 29.19
C ALA A 652 17.35 0.59 27.70
N TRP A 653 17.73 -0.62 27.27
CA TRP A 653 17.39 -1.15 25.96
C TRP A 653 15.87 -1.25 25.74
N MET A 654 15.11 -1.75 26.73
CA MET A 654 13.65 -1.80 26.64
C MET A 654 13.01 -0.40 26.54
N ILE A 655 13.50 0.59 27.28
CA ILE A 655 13.03 1.99 27.20
C ILE A 655 13.32 2.58 25.82
N LEU A 656 14.53 2.38 25.27
CA LEU A 656 14.89 2.82 23.93
C LEU A 656 13.97 2.21 22.85
N LEU A 657 13.69 0.92 22.94
CA LEU A 657 12.77 0.23 22.03
C LEU A 657 11.32 0.70 22.18
N LEU A 658 10.84 0.92 23.42
CA LEU A 658 9.50 1.42 23.69
C LEU A 658 9.31 2.85 23.15
N CYS A 659 10.30 3.73 23.32
CA CYS A 659 10.28 5.07 22.73
C CYS A 659 10.26 5.02 21.19
N SER A 660 11.12 4.17 20.60
CA SER A 660 11.19 3.93 19.15
C SER A 660 9.87 3.40 18.56
N PHE A 661 9.19 2.51 19.29
CA PHE A 661 7.86 2.01 18.93
C PHE A 661 6.76 3.07 19.05
N THR A 662 6.90 3.97 20.03
CA THR A 662 5.94 5.05 20.26
C THR A 662 6.06 6.14 19.18
N THR A 663 7.28 6.54 18.79
CA THR A 663 7.45 7.43 17.62
C THR A 663 7.00 6.79 16.32
N SER A 664 7.30 5.50 16.08
CA SER A 664 6.75 4.77 14.94
C SER A 664 5.21 4.86 14.89
N SER A 665 4.54 4.75 16.04
CA SER A 665 3.09 4.86 16.15
C SER A 665 2.56 6.27 15.82
N ILE A 666 3.27 7.32 16.23
CA ILE A 666 2.97 8.72 15.84
C ILE A 666 3.18 8.92 14.34
N GLY A 667 4.22 8.32 13.76
CA GLY A 667 4.54 8.44 12.34
C GLY A 667 3.47 7.79 11.47
N LEU A 668 3.00 6.61 11.86
CA LEU A 668 1.84 5.95 11.26
C LEU A 668 0.58 6.84 11.36
N PHE A 669 0.35 7.55 12.48
CA PHE A 669 -0.77 8.48 12.59
C PHE A 669 -0.64 9.70 11.66
N LEU A 670 0.54 10.33 11.60
CA LEU A 670 0.79 11.48 10.72
C LEU A 670 0.73 11.10 9.23
N GLY A 671 1.30 9.96 8.86
CA GLY A 671 1.23 9.40 7.50
C GLY A 671 -0.16 8.95 7.09
N ALA A 672 -0.99 8.46 8.03
CA ALA A 672 -2.40 8.16 7.76
C ALA A 672 -3.21 9.44 7.54
N SER A 673 -2.97 10.47 8.36
CA SER A 673 -3.79 11.69 8.40
C SER A 673 -3.43 12.71 7.32
N VAL A 674 -2.15 12.83 6.97
CA VAL A 674 -1.65 13.79 5.98
C VAL A 674 -1.36 13.06 4.67
N LEU A 675 -2.33 13.09 3.75
CA LEU A 675 -2.33 12.36 2.48
C LEU A 675 -1.15 12.64 1.52
N ASN A 676 -0.29 13.61 1.82
CA ASN A 676 0.88 13.98 1.04
C ASN A 676 2.16 13.69 1.84
N GLY A 677 2.96 12.70 1.44
CA GLY A 677 4.18 12.29 2.17
C GLY A 677 5.17 13.41 2.49
N LYS A 678 5.30 14.41 1.60
CA LYS A 678 6.11 15.63 1.86
C LYS A 678 5.56 16.48 3.01
N ARG A 679 4.24 16.71 3.06
CA ARG A 679 3.59 17.47 4.14
C ARG A 679 3.58 16.68 5.45
N ALA A 680 3.39 15.37 5.37
CA ALA A 680 3.46 14.46 6.51
C ALA A 680 4.85 14.50 7.16
N ALA A 681 5.92 14.44 6.35
CA ALA A 681 7.30 14.60 6.80
C ALA A 681 7.54 15.95 7.51
N THR A 682 7.03 17.06 6.96
CA THR A 682 7.15 18.38 7.62
C THR A 682 6.42 18.43 8.96
N ALA A 683 5.23 17.84 9.07
CA ALA A 683 4.52 17.73 10.35
C ALA A 683 5.29 16.87 11.36
N ALA A 684 5.90 15.77 10.91
CA ALA A 684 6.73 14.88 11.71
C ALA A 684 8.00 15.58 12.24
N THR A 685 8.71 16.36 11.42
CA THR A 685 9.90 17.10 11.87
C THR A 685 9.54 18.20 12.87
N VAL A 686 8.46 18.96 12.65
CA VAL A 686 7.97 19.97 13.61
C VAL A 686 7.63 19.31 14.95
N PHE A 687 6.86 18.21 14.94
CA PHE A 687 6.51 17.47 16.15
C PHE A 687 7.76 17.00 16.91
N MET A 688 8.76 16.43 16.23
CA MET A 688 9.99 15.98 16.89
C MET A 688 10.82 17.10 17.46
N LEU A 689 10.99 18.21 16.74
CA LEU A 689 11.76 19.35 17.23
C LEU A 689 11.11 19.98 18.47
N THR A 690 9.79 20.12 18.47
CA THR A 690 9.04 20.57 19.67
C THR A 690 9.17 19.58 20.83
N SER A 691 9.02 18.27 20.56
CA SER A 691 9.15 17.22 21.57
C SER A 691 10.57 17.15 22.16
N MET A 692 11.60 17.32 21.33
CA MET A 692 13.02 17.39 21.70
C MET A 692 13.33 18.61 22.58
N LEU A 693 12.83 19.80 22.22
CA LEU A 693 13.01 21.03 23.00
C LEU A 693 12.37 20.92 24.39
N LEU A 694 11.16 20.36 24.46
CA LEU A 694 10.40 20.11 25.69
C LEU A 694 10.79 18.81 26.41
N GLY A 695 11.87 18.15 25.98
CA GLY A 695 12.28 16.83 26.48
C GLY A 695 13.07 16.82 27.79
N GLY A 696 13.30 17.98 28.43
CA GLY A 696 14.03 18.11 29.70
C GLY A 696 15.55 18.30 29.60
N PHE A 697 16.16 18.13 28.41
CA PHE A 697 17.60 18.35 28.20
C PHE A 697 17.96 19.82 27.94
N TYR A 698 17.30 20.47 26.97
CA TYR A 698 17.58 21.88 26.63
C TYR A 698 16.86 22.89 27.51
N VAL A 699 15.61 22.57 27.88
CA VAL A 699 14.76 23.40 28.73
C VAL A 699 14.31 22.54 29.90
N GLN A 700 14.96 22.75 31.05
CA GLN A 700 14.63 22.07 32.31
C GLN A 700 13.40 22.70 32.96
N TYR A 701 13.40 24.04 33.08
CA TYR A 701 12.34 24.82 33.73
C TYR A 701 11.62 25.71 32.71
N PRO A 702 10.55 25.24 32.04
CA PRO A 702 9.70 26.09 31.22
C PRO A 702 8.97 27.15 32.09
N PRO A 703 8.59 28.30 31.52
CA PRO A 703 7.87 29.34 32.27
C PRO A 703 6.48 28.84 32.70
N PRO A 704 5.89 29.35 33.81
CA PRO A 704 4.71 28.76 34.45
C PRO A 704 3.49 28.49 33.54
N GLY A 705 3.25 29.35 32.54
CA GLY A 705 2.15 29.16 31.57
C GLY A 705 2.35 28.03 30.55
N LEU A 706 3.56 27.48 30.44
CA LEU A 706 3.95 26.43 29.49
C LEU A 706 4.42 25.14 30.16
N GLU A 707 4.40 25.03 31.49
CA GLU A 707 4.80 23.82 32.22
C GLU A 707 4.06 22.57 31.75
N TRP A 708 2.76 22.68 31.45
CA TRP A 708 1.94 21.57 30.95
C TRP A 708 2.49 20.97 29.64
N ALA A 709 3.20 21.75 28.82
CA ALA A 709 3.72 21.30 27.54
C ALA A 709 4.83 20.24 27.69
N LYS A 710 5.54 20.19 28.84
CA LYS A 710 6.54 19.15 29.13
C LYS A 710 5.93 17.74 29.15
N TYR A 711 4.65 17.63 29.54
CA TYR A 711 3.91 16.36 29.56
C TYR A 711 3.38 15.93 28.18
N LEU A 712 3.42 16.80 27.17
CA LEU A 712 3.13 16.46 25.78
C LEU A 712 4.37 15.91 25.05
N SER A 713 5.57 16.15 25.58
CA SER A 713 6.82 15.60 25.03
C SER A 713 6.91 14.09 25.30
N LEU A 714 6.95 13.31 24.23
CA LEU A 714 7.32 11.90 24.28
C LEU A 714 8.75 11.72 24.82
N ILE A 715 9.65 12.60 24.38
CA ILE A 715 11.09 12.52 24.68
C ILE A 715 11.32 12.66 26.18
N LYS A 716 10.55 13.51 26.88
CA LYS A 716 10.60 13.64 28.34
C LYS A 716 10.49 12.28 29.03
N TYR A 717 9.43 11.52 28.78
CA TYR A 717 9.18 10.24 29.48
C TYR A 717 10.29 9.22 29.22
N GLY A 718 10.80 9.12 28.00
CA GLY A 718 11.90 8.23 27.67
C GLY A 718 13.24 8.66 28.30
N TYR A 719 13.58 9.94 28.20
CA TYR A 719 14.81 10.52 28.73
C TYR A 719 14.86 10.49 30.28
N HIS A 720 13.80 10.92 30.96
CA HIS A 720 13.71 10.84 32.43
C HIS A 720 13.79 9.39 32.92
N SER A 721 13.23 8.42 32.17
CA SER A 721 13.35 6.99 32.50
C SER A 721 14.78 6.45 32.33
N LEU A 722 15.50 6.89 31.29
CA LEU A 722 16.91 6.53 31.08
C LEU A 722 17.82 7.15 32.15
N LEU A 723 17.61 8.43 32.48
CA LEU A 723 18.37 9.10 33.53
C LEU A 723 18.14 8.48 34.90
N ALA A 724 16.89 8.26 35.29
CA ALA A 724 16.58 7.59 36.56
C ALA A 724 17.22 6.20 36.62
N LEU A 725 17.15 5.41 35.53
CA LEU A 725 17.73 4.07 35.52
C LEU A 725 19.27 4.04 35.57
N GLU A 726 19.94 5.02 34.96
CA GLU A 726 21.41 5.14 34.99
C GLU A 726 21.91 5.73 36.31
N LEU A 727 21.23 6.77 36.83
CA LEU A 727 21.70 7.54 37.98
C LEU A 727 21.12 7.07 39.33
N ASP A 728 20.05 6.26 39.38
CA ASP A 728 19.56 5.65 40.62
C ASP A 728 20.45 4.47 41.03
N GLN A 729 21.70 4.80 41.38
CA GLN A 729 22.74 3.92 41.90
C GLN A 729 23.07 4.40 43.32
N SER A 730 22.86 3.54 44.33
CA SER A 730 23.17 3.86 45.73
C SER A 730 24.65 4.15 45.97
N ASP A 731 25.50 3.61 45.10
CA ASP A 731 26.96 3.57 45.26
C ASP A 731 27.67 4.51 44.25
N LEU A 732 26.91 5.26 43.43
CA LEU A 732 27.45 6.18 42.41
C LEU A 732 27.62 7.58 42.99
N PHE A 733 28.89 7.99 43.09
CA PHE A 733 29.30 9.32 43.51
C PHE A 733 30.16 9.96 42.43
N PHE A 734 29.78 11.15 41.96
CA PHE A 734 30.57 11.90 41.00
C PHE A 734 31.64 12.72 41.71
N THR A 735 32.89 12.58 41.29
CA THR A 735 34.01 13.34 41.87
C THR A 735 33.94 14.82 41.49
N CYS A 736 34.04 15.69 42.50
CA CYS A 736 34.07 17.15 42.35
C CYS A 736 35.40 17.61 41.73
N ASP A 737 35.34 18.18 40.53
CA ASP A 737 36.52 18.53 39.71
C ASP A 737 36.53 20.03 39.32
N VAL A 738 35.48 20.78 39.69
CA VAL A 738 35.29 22.19 39.32
C VAL A 738 35.48 23.09 40.54
N GLU A 739 36.03 24.30 40.34
CA GLU A 739 36.25 25.28 41.42
C GLU A 739 34.92 25.83 41.98
N SER A 740 33.96 26.14 41.11
CA SER A 740 32.59 26.54 41.46
C SER A 740 31.57 25.51 40.98
N SER A 741 31.07 24.69 41.90
CA SER A 741 30.09 23.65 41.58
C SER A 741 28.65 24.16 41.65
N ALA A 742 27.80 23.63 40.78
CA ALA A 742 26.34 23.80 40.86
C ALA A 742 25.69 22.94 41.96
N TYR A 743 26.46 22.05 42.61
CA TYR A 743 25.98 21.16 43.66
C TYR A 743 26.56 21.55 45.02
N ASP A 744 25.69 21.73 46.02
CA ASP A 744 26.09 22.07 47.39
C ASP A 744 27.06 21.04 48.00
N ALA A 745 26.93 19.76 47.59
CA ALA A 745 27.82 18.67 47.98
C ALA A 745 29.31 18.93 47.66
N CYS A 746 29.63 19.70 46.62
CA CYS A 746 31.01 20.08 46.29
C CYS A 746 31.46 21.42 46.90
N ASN A 747 30.52 22.21 47.42
CA ASN A 747 30.78 23.53 47.98
C ASN A 747 31.12 23.46 49.48
N ASP A 748 30.63 22.45 50.22
CA ASP A 748 31.08 22.12 51.58
C ASP A 748 32.32 21.19 51.54
N PRO A 749 33.45 21.57 52.17
CA PRO A 749 34.68 20.76 52.19
C PRO A 749 34.53 19.38 52.85
N LEU A 750 33.53 19.14 53.69
CA LEU A 750 33.28 17.83 54.31
C LEU A 750 32.62 16.85 53.33
N THR A 751 31.66 17.31 52.52
CA THR A 751 30.98 16.48 51.51
C THR A 751 31.74 16.41 50.19
N ARG A 752 32.60 17.39 49.89
CA ARG A 752 33.43 17.40 48.67
C ARG A 752 34.33 16.16 48.54
N ALA A 753 34.72 15.55 49.66
CA ALA A 753 35.48 14.30 49.70
C ALA A 753 34.64 13.03 49.47
N GLN A 754 33.31 13.11 49.64
CA GLN A 754 32.36 12.02 49.35
C GLN A 754 31.84 12.07 47.91
N GLY A 755 31.86 13.25 47.28
CA GLY A 755 31.38 13.47 45.91
C GLY A 755 29.87 13.76 45.83
N ILE A 756 29.41 14.10 44.64
CA ILE A 756 28.00 14.42 44.38
C ILE A 756 27.21 13.11 44.36
N PRO A 757 26.23 12.90 45.25
CA PRO A 757 25.37 11.72 45.18
C PRO A 757 24.41 11.86 44.00
N ALA A 758 24.22 10.79 43.24
CA ALA A 758 23.48 10.84 41.98
C ALA A 758 22.00 11.30 42.09
N ARG A 759 21.39 11.20 43.28
CA ARG A 759 20.06 11.77 43.58
C ARG A 759 20.00 13.30 43.46
N ASP A 760 21.08 14.00 43.81
CA ASP A 760 21.14 15.47 43.78
C ASP A 760 21.24 15.95 42.32
N VAL A 761 21.87 15.13 41.45
CA VAL A 761 21.82 15.29 39.98
C VAL A 761 20.39 15.08 39.47
N LEU A 762 19.71 14.00 39.85
CA LEU A 762 18.34 13.73 39.42
C LEU A 762 17.35 14.84 39.82
N ALA A 763 17.50 15.40 41.03
CA ALA A 763 16.71 16.52 41.50
C ALA A 763 16.88 17.78 40.64
N GLN A 764 18.10 18.08 40.18
CA GLN A 764 18.38 19.22 39.29
C GLN A 764 17.70 19.08 37.91
N TYR A 765 17.49 17.85 37.43
CA TYR A 765 16.85 17.58 36.13
C TYR A 765 15.32 17.40 36.21
N ASP A 766 14.66 17.68 37.35
CA ASP A 766 13.21 17.48 37.54
C ASP A 766 12.77 16.02 37.22
N VAL A 767 13.59 15.04 37.62
CA VAL A 767 13.35 13.62 37.37
C VAL A 767 12.59 12.98 38.52
N ASP A 768 11.32 12.62 38.27
CA ASP A 768 10.53 11.78 39.17
C ASP A 768 11.14 10.36 39.30
N ASP A 769 11.37 9.87 40.52
CA ASP A 769 11.88 8.52 40.83
C ASP A 769 11.04 7.36 40.22
N ARG A 770 9.82 7.65 39.76
CA ARG A 770 8.80 6.65 39.40
C ARG A 770 8.87 6.25 37.93
N VAL A 771 9.96 5.60 37.53
CA VAL A 771 10.22 5.11 36.15
C VAL A 771 9.02 4.40 35.52
N TRP A 772 8.29 3.59 36.28
CA TRP A 772 7.09 2.87 35.83
C TRP A 772 5.94 3.78 35.36
N LEU A 773 5.77 4.99 35.92
CA LEU A 773 4.75 5.93 35.44
C LEU A 773 5.09 6.44 34.04
N ASN A 774 6.37 6.73 33.79
CA ASN A 774 6.85 7.13 32.47
C ASN A 774 6.68 6.00 31.44
N VAL A 775 7.00 4.75 31.81
CA VAL A 775 6.77 3.57 30.96
C VAL A 775 5.29 3.37 30.63
N ILE A 776 4.39 3.53 31.60
CA ILE A 776 2.93 3.48 31.37
C ILE A 776 2.48 4.60 30.43
N ALA A 777 2.98 5.83 30.61
CA ALA A 777 2.68 6.96 29.73
C ALA A 777 3.10 6.67 28.27
N LEU A 778 4.32 6.14 28.05
CA LEU A 778 4.80 5.73 26.73
C LEU A 778 3.88 4.68 26.07
N ILE A 779 3.45 3.66 26.82
CA ILE A 779 2.52 2.63 26.33
C ILE A 779 1.16 3.25 25.95
N LEU A 780 0.62 4.14 26.78
CA LEU A 780 -0.64 4.83 26.51
C LEU A 780 -0.55 5.72 25.26
N PHE A 781 0.55 6.46 25.07
CA PHE A 781 0.80 7.22 23.84
C PHE A 781 0.85 6.31 22.62
N ALA A 782 1.57 5.18 22.68
CA ALA A 782 1.68 4.25 21.55
C ALA A 782 0.32 3.66 21.16
N LEU A 783 -0.49 3.25 22.14
CA LEU A 783 -1.85 2.74 21.92
C LEU A 783 -2.77 3.83 21.36
N PHE A 784 -2.77 5.03 21.94
CA PHE A 784 -3.56 6.17 21.49
C PHE A 784 -3.28 6.50 20.02
N PHE A 785 -2.01 6.67 19.65
CA PHE A 785 -1.65 7.03 18.28
C PHE A 785 -1.90 5.90 17.27
N ARG A 786 -1.78 4.62 17.66
CA ARG A 786 -2.20 3.49 16.77
C ARG A 786 -3.71 3.44 16.56
N ILE A 787 -4.51 3.69 17.59
CA ILE A 787 -5.98 3.77 17.46
C ILE A 787 -6.35 4.99 16.61
N ALA A 788 -5.72 6.15 16.84
CA ALA A 788 -5.92 7.35 16.03
C ALA A 788 -5.54 7.13 14.56
N ALA A 789 -4.43 6.42 14.27
CA ALA A 789 -4.04 6.04 12.92
C ALA A 789 -5.10 5.16 12.24
N TYR A 790 -5.63 4.15 12.96
CA TYR A 790 -6.73 3.31 12.46
C TYR A 790 -8.00 4.12 12.18
N LEU A 791 -8.40 5.02 13.09
CA LEU A 791 -9.59 5.87 12.93
C LEU A 791 -9.43 6.87 11.78
N SER A 792 -8.27 7.52 11.68
CA SER A 792 -7.92 8.44 10.59
C SER A 792 -7.97 7.73 9.24
N LEU A 793 -7.34 6.56 9.12
CA LEU A 793 -7.36 5.73 7.91
C LEU A 793 -8.77 5.24 7.57
N LYS A 794 -9.58 4.85 8.57
CA LYS A 794 -10.99 4.48 8.40
C LYS A 794 -11.84 5.65 7.88
N TYR A 795 -11.62 6.85 8.41
CA TYR A 795 -12.35 8.06 8.01
C TYR A 795 -11.93 8.56 6.63
N LEU A 796 -10.63 8.61 6.32
CA LEU A 796 -10.13 9.06 5.02
C LEU A 796 -10.46 8.09 3.89
N LEU A 797 -10.43 6.77 4.14
CA LEU A 797 -10.90 5.77 3.17
C LEU A 797 -12.43 5.75 3.03
N PHE A 798 -13.17 6.31 3.98
CA PHE A 798 -14.61 6.54 3.84
C PHE A 798 -14.87 7.79 3.00
N ARG A 799 -14.21 8.91 3.32
CA ARG A 799 -14.33 10.20 2.63
C ARG A 799 -13.80 10.21 1.19
N HIS A 800 -12.91 9.29 0.81
CA HIS A 800 -12.51 9.10 -0.60
C HIS A 800 -13.37 8.06 -1.34
N SER A 801 -14.34 7.44 -0.66
CA SER A 801 -15.37 6.59 -1.26
C SER A 801 -16.68 7.34 -1.49
N SER A 802 -16.82 8.55 -0.93
CA SER A 802 -17.91 9.52 -1.10
C SER A 802 -17.42 10.72 -1.90
#